data_AF-A0A6L3JXN8-F1
#
_entry.id   AF-A0A6L3JXN8-F1
#
_cell.length_a   1.000
_cell.length_b   1.000
_cell.length_c   1.000
_cell.angle_alpha   90.00
_cell.angle_beta   90.00
_cell.angle_gamma   90.00
#
_symmetry.space_group_name_H-M   'P 1'
#
loop_
_entity.id
_entity.type
_entity.pdbx_description
1 polymer ?
#
loop_
_entity_poly.entity_id
_entity_poly.type
_entity_poly.pdbx_seq_one_letter_code
_entity_poly.pdbx_strand_id
1 'polypeptide(L)'
;MKFTLLKCAMFLFGILLNIPMSVFSQRTFVHPGGVHNRADLDRIKEKVLAKESPWIEGWNLMIEDSKAQYTYKAAPAESVSGPSGRRQRAARDGVAAYYNFLRWYVTGDERHAECAVNILNDWSAAVNGVITGELYQLPASIMVQVAEVVRAYPGWKADDIERFKKMCKEYFYPACKQSGGCGSWSGWDGPSNTCNLAIGIFCDDEKIYNEAVDYYKHGVGGGCLTEMVNPRTYQVNEMGRDTPHAEIGPGSAAELCQMAWNQGDDLFGLEDNLLLKGFEYMGKYNLDHAYDEWEWKLDEDCAQRYFYYPACRWRCNSLNSFVVSNMPANEIIYNHYAVRKGLDAPYTKAVINARGLTACGWEAPGYTAFTYTLDAAKSPFREHTLPSAPLNVRVIPGLEEVVVSWQSVEGEVINGALIQRAPFPEGPFETVSTWSYNTTNCYADTTVIGGKRYYYRVAEVNKAGTGAYSDVVSAIPCSGRELPEEWSLMNLSGASISSEVSYNPVNNRTFKVYGTGSSFGGKNDNVTYLYVPVKNNSTITMRLFDAINSGDKSDRTGIMMRESLDSNSKMASIGLADDGFRTVWFAPRASAGANASWMKGNTHTWLEVWFKLVREGNLFKGYQSQDGVKWFEVGSMEINMSGDFYAGIFVASYNSMRAFIDQVTVTDDLHPQLPAPTGLKVEAENSTCARLEWLPVEGAYCYKVSRSLSPEGPFEVLTETCENSVYTDMNLSENTYYYYEVRTVNVSGDGKETATVSVKTPSVSIPGTPERLRVLQGSAKAYVSWKAVDEAESYTVYRAKEENGAYDKLATIGTLAYTDNLPDMNGSYYYKVSASNKVGEGPLTSAVALVASELKELRLLNTARIIGTPGSWGGMGNTCDKAMDGNIGTYFDSDVDTNAWVGLDLGSNMRATVSRIGYAPRSGYASRLYGGCFQLADNKDFIDPVTFYCIDVYDTEYYVVSHREVDINKAYRYMRYLSSGTKSNCNISEVEFWGYPIELKPQTITFESIPNKSLTDSSFELSATASSGLPVSFSSSDPDIAKVEGNRVYLKNTGRCEIYADQEGDDEYAMAERVVRTLLINPTSIQEVTSGTPTWSVSPNLCTDYLIVSGNEITGYAFYAVNGYKISEHKVAGKDLKISVSHLTSGMYLLKLTNGTATEIKKFIKR
;
A
#
# COMPACT_ATOMS: atom_id res chain seq x y z
N MET A 1 -74.18 27.95 45.92
CA MET A 1 -75.07 28.59 46.92
C MET A 1 -74.59 30.03 47.10
N LYS A 2 -75.39 31.02 46.62
CA LYS A 2 -75.24 32.52 46.66
C LYS A 2 -74.06 33.12 45.83
N PHE A 3 -74.13 34.11 44.93
CA PHE A 3 -75.12 35.03 44.28
C PHE A 3 -74.42 35.56 42.97
N THR A 4 -74.84 35.24 41.74
CA THR A 4 -75.68 35.97 40.74
C THR A 4 -75.18 37.28 40.06
N LEU A 5 -75.02 37.20 38.72
CA LEU A 5 -75.42 38.13 37.62
C LEU A 5 -74.89 39.60 37.56
N LEU A 6 -74.24 39.98 36.44
CA LEU A 6 -74.89 40.64 35.29
C LEU A 6 -73.93 40.83 34.08
N LYS A 7 -74.47 40.65 32.87
CA LYS A 7 -73.83 40.78 31.55
C LYS A 7 -74.34 42.05 30.83
N CYS A 8 -73.49 42.59 29.95
CA CYS A 8 -73.80 43.26 28.67
C CYS A 8 -74.50 44.64 28.67
N ALA A 9 -73.81 45.66 28.15
CA ALA A 9 -73.97 46.17 26.76
C ALA A 9 -73.87 47.72 26.61
N MET A 10 -73.07 48.10 25.60
CA MET A 10 -73.28 49.16 24.60
C MET A 10 -72.78 50.61 24.78
N PHE A 11 -71.97 50.96 23.77
CA PHE A 11 -71.97 52.19 22.95
C PHE A 11 -71.00 53.35 23.26
N LEU A 12 -69.99 53.43 22.38
CA LEU A 12 -69.38 54.56 21.68
C LEU A 12 -69.31 55.97 22.31
N PHE A 13 -68.07 56.47 22.19
CA PHE A 13 -67.62 57.84 21.92
C PHE A 13 -67.37 58.80 23.10
N GLY A 14 -66.08 59.08 23.33
CA GLY A 14 -65.61 60.35 23.85
C GLY A 14 -64.58 60.29 24.98
N ILE A 15 -63.41 59.67 24.81
CA ILE A 15 -62.22 60.02 25.62
C ILE A 15 -60.98 60.09 24.72
N LEU A 16 -60.52 61.32 24.47
CA LEU A 16 -59.15 61.64 24.08
C LEU A 16 -58.22 61.18 25.21
N LEU A 17 -57.44 60.14 24.98
CA LEU A 17 -56.37 59.68 25.87
C LEU A 17 -55.10 59.47 25.04
N ASN A 18 -54.03 60.09 25.51
CA ASN A 18 -52.65 59.97 25.07
C ASN A 18 -52.30 58.55 24.59
N ILE A 19 -52.06 58.40 23.30
CA ILE A 19 -51.35 57.25 22.74
C ILE A 19 -49.86 57.62 22.75
N PRO A 20 -48.99 56.92 23.51
CA PRO A 20 -47.56 57.06 23.30
C PRO A 20 -47.24 56.55 21.89
N MET A 21 -46.73 57.44 21.04
CA MET A 21 -46.03 57.05 19.82
C MET A 21 -44.82 56.22 20.24
N SER A 22 -44.88 54.91 20.02
CA SER A 22 -43.71 54.05 20.06
C SER A 22 -42.82 54.43 18.88
N VAL A 23 -41.87 55.33 19.12
CA VAL A 23 -40.74 55.53 18.20
C VAL A 23 -39.92 54.26 18.25
N PHE A 24 -39.96 53.44 17.20
CA PHE A 24 -38.98 52.38 17.01
C PHE A 24 -37.61 53.05 16.87
N SER A 25 -36.77 52.96 17.88
CA SER A 25 -35.38 53.42 17.78
C SER A 25 -34.64 52.46 16.85
N GLN A 26 -34.11 52.97 15.75
CA GLN A 26 -33.21 52.23 14.86
C GLN A 26 -32.00 51.73 15.66
N ARG A 27 -31.55 50.50 15.38
CA ARG A 27 -30.34 49.93 16.00
C ARG A 27 -29.15 50.86 15.82
N THR A 28 -28.39 51.09 16.90
CA THR A 28 -27.09 51.74 16.83
C THR A 28 -26.02 50.67 16.69
N PHE A 29 -25.33 50.62 15.55
CA PHE A 29 -24.24 49.67 15.32
C PHE A 29 -22.95 50.12 16.01
N VAL A 30 -22.19 49.15 16.52
CA VAL A 30 -20.87 49.35 17.12
C VAL A 30 -19.83 49.37 16.01
N HIS A 31 -18.95 50.37 16.00
CA HIS A 31 -17.89 50.54 15.00
C HIS A 31 -16.50 50.82 15.63
N PRO A 32 -15.42 50.17 15.15
CA PRO A 32 -15.43 49.05 14.22
C PRO A 32 -16.13 47.82 14.85
N GLY A 33 -16.95 47.16 14.05
CA GLY A 33 -17.90 46.12 14.43
C GLY A 33 -17.76 44.82 13.64
N GLY A 34 -16.67 44.69 12.87
CA GLY A 34 -16.31 43.46 12.17
C GLY A 34 -15.83 42.39 13.14
N VAL A 35 -15.06 41.42 12.64
CA VAL A 35 -14.54 40.32 13.48
C VAL A 35 -13.71 40.82 14.66
N HIS A 36 -12.96 41.92 14.49
CA HIS A 36 -12.26 42.63 15.56
C HIS A 36 -12.92 43.97 15.84
N ASN A 37 -13.28 44.21 17.10
CA ASN A 37 -13.77 45.51 17.55
C ASN A 37 -12.62 46.39 18.08
N ARG A 38 -12.95 47.59 18.56
CA ARG A 38 -11.95 48.53 19.13
C ARG A 38 -11.10 47.89 20.24
N ALA A 39 -11.72 47.20 21.18
CA ALA A 39 -11.02 46.58 22.32
C ALA A 39 -10.07 45.46 21.86
N ASP A 40 -10.43 44.72 20.81
CA ASP A 40 -9.54 43.72 20.21
C ASP A 40 -8.31 44.38 19.56
N LEU A 41 -8.51 45.45 18.79
CA LEU A 41 -7.42 46.19 18.16
C LEU A 41 -6.47 46.80 19.21
N ASP A 42 -7.02 47.36 20.28
CA ASP A 42 -6.26 47.94 21.39
C ASP A 42 -5.44 46.85 22.12
N ARG A 43 -6.04 45.69 22.38
CA ARG A 43 -5.33 44.53 22.95
C ARG A 43 -4.18 44.08 22.06
N ILE A 44 -4.42 43.92 20.76
CA ILE A 44 -3.37 43.53 19.79
C ILE A 44 -2.21 44.54 19.85
N LYS A 45 -2.51 45.84 19.80
CA LYS A 45 -1.50 46.90 19.88
C LYS A 45 -0.71 46.85 21.18
N GLU A 46 -1.38 46.78 22.31
CA GLU A 46 -0.75 46.72 23.63
C GLU A 46 0.21 45.54 23.70
N LYS A 47 -0.24 44.34 23.32
CA LYS A 47 0.53 43.10 23.44
C LYS A 47 1.73 43.05 22.49
N VAL A 48 1.60 43.56 21.27
CA VAL A 48 2.74 43.68 20.35
C VAL A 48 3.79 44.67 20.87
N LEU A 49 3.36 45.85 21.34
CA LEU A 49 4.28 46.85 21.87
C LEU A 49 5.00 46.36 23.14
N ALA A 50 4.32 45.54 23.95
CA ALA A 50 4.89 44.86 25.10
C ALA A 50 5.78 43.66 24.75
N LYS A 51 5.83 43.24 23.48
CA LYS A 51 6.54 42.04 22.99
C LYS A 51 6.10 40.75 23.69
N GLU A 52 4.81 40.62 24.00
CA GLU A 52 4.24 39.44 24.66
C GLU A 52 3.93 38.32 23.66
N SER A 53 4.24 37.08 24.05
CA SER A 53 3.87 35.87 23.31
C SER A 53 2.39 35.51 23.55
N PRO A 54 1.62 35.07 22.53
CA PRO A 54 2.03 34.74 21.15
C PRO A 54 1.90 35.88 20.12
N TRP A 55 1.55 37.10 20.56
CA TRP A 55 1.28 38.21 19.64
C TRP A 55 2.53 38.68 18.89
N ILE A 56 3.68 38.72 19.56
CA ILE A 56 4.92 39.23 18.98
C ILE A 56 5.46 38.34 17.87
N GLU A 57 5.34 37.02 18.00
CA GLU A 57 5.78 36.06 17.00
C GLU A 57 4.96 36.23 15.71
N GLY A 58 3.63 36.36 15.83
CA GLY A 58 2.77 36.57 14.66
C GLY A 58 2.91 37.95 14.05
N TRP A 59 3.19 38.98 14.85
CA TRP A 59 3.57 40.29 14.35
C TRP A 59 4.84 40.23 13.50
N ASN A 60 5.88 39.55 13.99
CA ASN A 60 7.15 39.41 13.28
C ASN A 60 6.96 38.69 11.92
N LEU A 61 6.14 37.64 11.89
CA LEU A 61 5.78 36.97 10.62
C LEU A 61 4.99 37.89 9.68
N MET A 62 4.08 38.72 10.21
CA MET A 62 3.24 39.60 9.40
C MET A 62 4.04 40.70 8.72
N ILE A 63 4.98 41.33 9.43
CA ILE A 63 5.77 42.44 8.86
C ILE A 63 6.74 41.99 7.76
N GLU A 64 7.07 40.70 7.69
CA GLU A 64 7.86 40.10 6.61
C GLU A 64 7.03 39.79 5.36
N ASP A 65 5.70 39.70 5.49
CA ASP A 65 4.82 39.38 4.37
C ASP A 65 4.79 40.52 3.35
N SER A 66 4.87 40.16 2.06
CA SER A 66 4.81 41.12 0.96
C SER A 66 3.48 41.91 0.92
N LYS A 67 2.40 41.32 1.43
CA LYS A 67 1.08 41.98 1.56
C LYS A 67 1.06 43.06 2.64
N ALA A 68 1.99 43.03 3.60
CA ALA A 68 2.07 43.99 4.71
C ALA A 68 2.98 45.19 4.42
N GLN A 69 3.46 45.35 3.18
CA GLN A 69 4.33 46.47 2.81
C GLN A 69 3.51 47.65 2.29
N TYR A 70 3.79 48.87 2.73
CA TYR A 70 3.08 50.09 2.26
C TYR A 70 3.28 50.35 0.76
N THR A 71 4.28 49.70 0.13
CA THR A 71 4.53 49.75 -1.32
C THR A 71 3.64 48.80 -2.12
N TYR A 72 2.83 47.95 -1.46
CA TYR A 72 1.91 47.03 -2.12
C TYR A 72 0.97 47.77 -3.09
N LYS A 73 0.68 47.13 -4.22
CA LYS A 73 -0.20 47.67 -5.27
C LYS A 73 -1.36 46.71 -5.51
N ALA A 74 -2.58 47.22 -5.34
CA ALA A 74 -3.80 46.51 -5.68
C ALA A 74 -3.87 46.24 -7.19
N ALA A 75 -4.67 45.24 -7.56
CA ALA A 75 -4.97 44.91 -8.94
C ALA A 75 -6.50 44.86 -9.13
N PRO A 76 -7.18 46.02 -9.02
CA PRO A 76 -8.63 46.11 -9.07
C PRO A 76 -9.17 45.68 -10.43
N ALA A 77 -10.42 45.20 -10.43
CA ALA A 77 -11.14 44.78 -11.61
C ALA A 77 -12.62 45.18 -11.52
N GLU A 78 -13.32 45.10 -12.65
CA GLU A 78 -14.75 45.43 -12.77
C GLU A 78 -15.67 44.49 -11.96
N SER A 79 -15.14 43.36 -11.48
CA SER A 79 -15.81 42.39 -10.62
C SER A 79 -14.80 41.69 -9.71
N VAL A 80 -15.24 41.28 -8.52
CA VAL A 80 -14.47 40.48 -7.55
C VAL A 80 -14.47 38.98 -7.87
N SER A 81 -15.14 38.55 -8.95
CA SER A 81 -15.15 37.18 -9.45
C SER A 81 -14.98 37.09 -10.98
N GLY A 82 -14.91 35.87 -11.50
CA GLY A 82 -14.78 35.59 -12.93
C GLY A 82 -13.38 35.08 -13.36
N PRO A 83 -13.16 34.90 -14.66
CA PRO A 83 -11.98 34.20 -15.20
C PRO A 83 -10.67 34.94 -14.92
N SER A 84 -9.54 34.26 -15.13
CA SER A 84 -8.18 34.82 -15.03
C SER A 84 -7.74 35.21 -13.61
N GLY A 85 -8.18 34.48 -12.58
CA GLY A 85 -7.68 34.65 -11.20
C GLY A 85 -8.17 35.91 -10.46
N ARG A 86 -9.26 36.54 -10.92
CA ARG A 86 -9.83 37.78 -10.34
C ARG A 86 -10.19 37.62 -8.87
N ARG A 87 -10.82 36.49 -8.53
CA ARG A 87 -11.17 36.10 -7.16
C ARG A 87 -9.96 36.14 -6.23
N GLN A 88 -8.88 35.48 -6.62
CA GLN A 88 -7.66 35.38 -5.82
C GLN A 88 -7.00 36.75 -5.63
N ARG A 89 -7.05 37.62 -6.65
CA ARG A 89 -6.55 38.99 -6.53
C ARG A 89 -7.37 39.82 -5.55
N ALA A 90 -8.70 39.78 -5.65
CA ALA A 90 -9.59 40.52 -4.76
C ALA A 90 -9.40 40.08 -3.30
N ALA A 91 -9.36 38.77 -3.03
CA ALA A 91 -9.11 38.26 -1.68
C ALA A 91 -7.73 38.69 -1.14
N ARG A 92 -6.68 38.55 -1.95
CA ARG A 92 -5.31 38.96 -1.61
C ARG A 92 -5.21 40.45 -1.30
N ASP A 93 -5.85 41.29 -2.10
CA ASP A 93 -5.87 42.75 -1.92
C ASP A 93 -6.61 43.13 -0.64
N GLY A 94 -7.75 42.48 -0.34
CA GLY A 94 -8.47 42.67 0.93
C GLY A 94 -7.59 42.32 2.14
N VAL A 95 -6.89 41.19 2.10
CA VAL A 95 -5.93 40.79 3.16
C VAL A 95 -4.77 41.80 3.27
N ALA A 96 -4.25 42.31 2.15
CA ALA A 96 -3.20 43.33 2.17
C ALA A 96 -3.68 44.65 2.81
N ALA A 97 -4.93 45.07 2.54
CA ALA A 97 -5.51 46.23 3.20
C ALA A 97 -5.61 46.04 4.71
N TYR A 98 -5.99 44.84 5.17
CA TYR A 98 -6.04 44.50 6.59
C TYR A 98 -4.65 44.53 7.26
N TYR A 99 -3.64 43.93 6.64
CA TYR A 99 -2.28 43.90 7.20
C TYR A 99 -1.69 45.30 7.31
N ASN A 100 -1.86 46.12 6.27
CA ASN A 100 -1.42 47.51 6.30
C ASN A 100 -2.19 48.32 7.35
N PHE A 101 -3.50 48.11 7.51
CA PHE A 101 -4.25 48.72 8.60
C PHE A 101 -3.70 48.36 9.98
N LEU A 102 -3.44 47.07 10.24
CA LEU A 102 -2.88 46.62 11.52
C LEU A 102 -1.49 47.23 11.75
N ARG A 103 -0.64 47.33 10.72
CA ARG A 103 0.65 48.00 10.84
C ARG A 103 0.50 49.46 11.24
N TRP A 104 -0.40 50.19 10.61
CA TRP A 104 -0.70 51.57 11.01
C TRP A 104 -1.25 51.63 12.44
N TYR A 105 -2.22 50.79 12.80
CA TYR A 105 -2.85 50.85 14.11
C TYR A 105 -1.85 50.69 15.26
N VAL A 106 -0.92 49.74 15.08
CA VAL A 106 0.15 49.45 16.05
C VAL A 106 1.24 50.53 16.03
N THR A 107 1.75 50.92 14.85
CA THR A 107 2.97 51.74 14.73
C THR A 107 2.71 53.25 14.60
N GLY A 108 1.52 53.65 14.13
CA GLY A 108 1.21 55.02 13.75
C GLY A 108 1.79 55.47 12.40
N ASP A 109 2.39 54.57 11.60
CA ASP A 109 2.95 54.93 10.28
C ASP A 109 1.84 55.11 9.23
N GLU A 110 1.56 56.37 8.90
CA GLU A 110 0.48 56.78 7.99
C GLU A 110 0.58 56.19 6.58
N ARG A 111 1.80 55.83 6.12
CA ARG A 111 1.98 55.21 4.79
C ARG A 111 1.20 53.89 4.67
N HIS A 112 1.08 53.17 5.78
CA HIS A 112 0.32 51.92 5.82
C HIS A 112 -1.19 52.18 5.85
N ALA A 113 -1.68 53.19 6.56
CA ALA A 113 -3.10 53.58 6.51
C ALA A 113 -3.51 54.02 5.10
N GLU A 114 -2.68 54.85 4.46
CA GLU A 114 -2.89 55.28 3.07
C GLU A 114 -2.93 54.09 2.11
N CYS A 115 -2.01 53.13 2.26
CA CYS A 115 -2.01 51.90 1.46
C CYS A 115 -3.33 51.13 1.62
N ALA A 116 -3.79 50.91 2.86
CA ALA A 116 -5.04 50.20 3.14
C ALA A 116 -6.27 50.90 2.52
N VAL A 117 -6.39 52.21 2.68
CA VAL A 117 -7.47 53.01 2.10
C VAL A 117 -7.42 53.00 0.57
N ASN A 118 -6.23 53.16 -0.02
CA ASN A 118 -6.07 53.16 -1.47
C ASN A 118 -6.54 51.84 -2.10
N ILE A 119 -6.24 50.69 -1.48
CA ILE A 119 -6.71 49.39 -1.96
C ILE A 119 -8.25 49.34 -2.00
N LEU A 120 -8.92 49.72 -0.90
CA LEU A 120 -10.39 49.71 -0.84
C LEU A 120 -11.01 50.71 -1.80
N ASN A 121 -10.40 51.88 -1.94
CA ASN A 121 -10.84 52.92 -2.87
C ASN A 121 -10.71 52.47 -4.33
N ASP A 122 -9.58 51.87 -4.71
CA ASP A 122 -9.30 51.36 -6.05
C ASP A 122 -10.34 50.31 -6.47
N TRP A 123 -10.69 49.38 -5.57
CA TRP A 123 -11.73 48.38 -5.84
C TRP A 123 -13.14 48.98 -5.90
N SER A 124 -13.50 49.89 -4.99
CA SER A 124 -14.80 50.57 -5.01
C SER A 124 -15.01 51.47 -6.24
N ALA A 125 -13.93 51.92 -6.87
CA ALA A 125 -13.97 52.68 -8.11
C ALA A 125 -14.06 51.79 -9.36
N ALA A 126 -13.51 50.56 -9.29
CA ALA A 126 -13.46 49.64 -10.42
C ALA A 126 -14.73 48.80 -10.57
N VAL A 127 -15.28 48.27 -9.48
CA VAL A 127 -16.49 47.40 -9.51
C VAL A 127 -17.69 48.21 -9.99
N ASN A 128 -18.35 47.74 -11.04
CA ASN A 128 -19.35 48.52 -11.78
C ASN A 128 -20.68 47.81 -12.06
N GLY A 129 -20.91 46.64 -11.44
CA GLY A 129 -22.13 45.87 -11.63
C GLY A 129 -22.33 44.74 -10.60
N VAL A 130 -23.54 44.19 -10.56
CA VAL A 130 -23.87 43.03 -9.71
C VAL A 130 -22.98 41.85 -10.11
N ILE A 131 -22.43 41.17 -9.12
CA ILE A 131 -21.48 40.08 -9.33
C ILE A 131 -22.22 38.84 -9.88
N THR A 132 -21.68 38.22 -10.93
CA THR A 132 -22.29 37.04 -11.59
C THR A 132 -21.36 35.84 -11.78
N GLY A 133 -20.05 36.00 -11.55
CA GLY A 133 -19.09 34.90 -11.66
C GLY A 133 -18.99 34.06 -10.38
N GLU A 134 -18.51 32.82 -10.47
CA GLU A 134 -18.44 31.86 -9.34
C GLU A 134 -17.55 32.30 -8.17
N LEU A 135 -17.84 31.77 -6.97
CA LEU A 135 -17.04 31.92 -5.73
C LEU A 135 -16.77 33.36 -5.29
N TYR A 136 -17.65 34.29 -5.65
CA TYR A 136 -17.53 35.72 -5.34
C TYR A 136 -17.72 36.06 -3.87
N GLN A 137 -18.47 35.24 -3.14
CA GLN A 137 -18.86 35.48 -1.77
C GLN A 137 -17.66 35.59 -0.80
N LEU A 138 -16.57 34.87 -1.10
CA LEU A 138 -15.33 34.86 -0.31
C LEU A 138 -14.61 36.22 -0.38
N PRO A 139 -14.14 36.71 -1.55
CA PRO A 139 -13.50 38.01 -1.62
C PRO A 139 -14.44 39.18 -1.28
N ALA A 140 -15.75 39.07 -1.57
CA ALA A 140 -16.72 40.10 -1.19
C ALA A 140 -16.82 40.21 0.34
N SER A 141 -16.97 39.09 1.05
CA SER A 141 -17.01 39.05 2.52
C SER A 141 -15.75 39.68 3.13
N ILE A 142 -14.56 39.27 2.67
CA ILE A 142 -13.28 39.81 3.15
C ILE A 142 -13.22 41.33 2.97
N MET A 143 -13.56 41.83 1.78
CA MET A 143 -13.52 43.27 1.49
C MET A 143 -14.40 44.08 2.43
N VAL A 144 -15.61 43.62 2.70
CA VAL A 144 -16.55 44.34 3.60
C VAL A 144 -16.09 44.27 5.05
N GLN A 145 -15.66 43.10 5.52
CA GLN A 145 -15.15 42.95 6.89
C GLN A 145 -13.89 43.80 7.13
N VAL A 146 -12.98 43.86 6.16
CA VAL A 146 -11.77 44.68 6.24
C VAL A 146 -12.10 46.16 6.16
N ALA A 147 -13.01 46.58 5.27
CA ALA A 147 -13.51 47.96 5.22
C ALA A 147 -14.10 48.38 6.58
N GLU A 148 -14.86 47.50 7.23
CA GLU A 148 -15.42 47.77 8.55
C GLU A 148 -14.35 47.98 9.63
N VAL A 149 -13.19 47.35 9.52
CA VAL A 149 -12.06 47.62 10.43
C VAL A 149 -11.33 48.90 10.01
N VAL A 150 -11.05 49.09 8.72
CA VAL A 150 -10.33 50.26 8.17
C VAL A 150 -11.07 51.57 8.42
N ARG A 151 -12.40 51.56 8.57
CA ARG A 151 -13.20 52.75 8.96
C ARG A 151 -12.74 53.40 10.26
N ALA A 152 -11.99 52.68 11.10
CA ALA A 152 -11.39 53.22 12.31
C ALA A 152 -10.30 54.27 12.02
N TYR A 153 -9.76 54.32 10.80
CA TYR A 153 -8.79 55.34 10.39
C TYR A 153 -9.50 56.65 10.05
N PRO A 154 -9.25 57.76 10.78
CA PRO A 154 -9.95 59.03 10.56
C PRO A 154 -9.63 59.68 9.20
N GLY A 155 -8.55 59.28 8.52
CA GLY A 155 -8.17 59.83 7.22
C GLY A 155 -8.90 59.23 6.02
N TRP A 156 -9.75 58.21 6.20
CA TRP A 156 -10.58 57.71 5.11
C TRP A 156 -11.75 58.66 4.86
N LYS A 157 -11.79 59.27 3.67
CA LYS A 157 -12.75 60.33 3.34
C LYS A 157 -14.19 59.81 3.37
N ALA A 158 -15.10 60.61 3.91
CA ALA A 158 -16.52 60.28 3.98
C ALA A 158 -17.12 59.92 2.60
N ASP A 159 -16.80 60.69 1.55
CA ASP A 159 -17.27 60.41 0.18
C ASP A 159 -16.77 59.06 -0.37
N ASP A 160 -15.55 58.65 0.02
CA ASP A 160 -14.98 57.36 -0.36
C ASP A 160 -15.67 56.20 0.37
N ILE A 161 -15.98 56.39 1.65
CA ILE A 161 -16.76 55.43 2.45
C ILE A 161 -18.16 55.27 1.85
N GLU A 162 -18.84 56.36 1.49
CA GLU A 162 -20.18 56.30 0.88
C GLU A 162 -20.15 55.63 -0.50
N ARG A 163 -19.09 55.82 -1.30
CA ARG A 163 -18.89 55.06 -2.55
C ARG A 163 -18.73 53.56 -2.26
N PHE A 164 -17.97 53.20 -1.23
CA PHE A 164 -17.82 51.79 -0.84
C PHE A 164 -19.15 51.20 -0.35
N LYS A 165 -19.92 51.92 0.48
CA LYS A 165 -21.28 51.51 0.91
C LYS A 165 -22.19 51.27 -0.30
N LYS A 166 -22.12 52.14 -1.31
CA LYS A 166 -22.86 51.96 -2.57
C LYS A 166 -22.48 50.64 -3.26
N MET A 167 -21.19 50.34 -3.40
CA MET A 167 -20.71 49.06 -3.96
C MET A 167 -21.28 47.87 -3.17
N CYS A 168 -21.26 47.93 -1.83
CA CYS A 168 -21.84 46.89 -0.98
C CYS A 168 -23.33 46.67 -1.25
N LYS A 169 -24.13 47.75 -1.26
CA LYS A 169 -25.60 47.67 -1.36
C LYS A 169 -26.11 47.38 -2.77
N GLU A 170 -25.45 47.92 -3.79
CA GLU A 170 -25.91 47.79 -5.19
C GLU A 170 -25.34 46.57 -5.91
N TYR A 171 -24.17 46.07 -5.49
CA TYR A 171 -23.48 44.99 -6.21
C TYR A 171 -23.25 43.72 -5.39
N PHE A 172 -22.80 43.83 -4.14
CA PHE A 172 -22.48 42.65 -3.32
C PHE A 172 -23.72 42.04 -2.69
N TYR A 173 -24.56 42.84 -2.04
CA TYR A 173 -25.77 42.38 -1.38
C TYR A 173 -26.77 41.68 -2.33
N PRO A 174 -27.09 42.21 -3.53
CA PRO A 174 -28.00 41.53 -4.45
C PRO A 174 -27.49 40.17 -4.92
N ALA A 175 -26.16 40.02 -5.06
CA ALA A 175 -25.56 38.73 -5.41
C ALA A 175 -25.64 37.76 -4.21
N CYS A 176 -25.13 38.17 -3.05
CA CYS A 176 -25.09 37.34 -1.84
C CYS A 176 -26.50 36.94 -1.37
N LYS A 177 -27.50 37.81 -1.50
CA LYS A 177 -28.91 37.51 -1.17
C LYS A 177 -29.55 36.46 -2.08
N GLN A 178 -29.09 36.32 -3.33
CA GLN A 178 -29.57 35.27 -4.24
C GLN A 178 -28.94 33.91 -3.93
N SER A 179 -27.86 33.88 -3.14
CA SER A 179 -27.31 32.62 -2.65
C SER A 179 -28.25 32.00 -1.62
N GLY A 180 -28.49 30.70 -1.75
CA GLY A 180 -29.31 29.94 -0.82
C GLY A 180 -30.41 29.14 -1.50
N GLY A 181 -30.99 28.20 -0.74
CA GLY A 181 -32.01 27.27 -1.19
C GLY A 181 -31.74 25.87 -0.67
N CYS A 182 -32.75 25.02 -0.72
CA CYS A 182 -32.62 23.62 -0.36
C CYS A 182 -31.43 22.98 -1.10
N GLY A 183 -30.47 22.41 -0.35
CA GLY A 183 -29.28 21.76 -0.90
C GLY A 183 -28.09 22.65 -1.24
N SER A 184 -28.16 23.96 -0.95
CA SER A 184 -27.00 24.83 -1.13
C SER A 184 -25.82 24.36 -0.28
N TRP A 185 -24.63 24.36 -0.88
CA TRP A 185 -23.40 24.00 -0.20
C TRP A 185 -23.03 25.04 0.86
N SER A 186 -22.63 24.59 2.04
CA SER A 186 -22.24 25.45 3.16
C SER A 186 -21.06 26.36 2.83
N GLY A 187 -20.10 25.89 2.03
CA GLY A 187 -18.96 26.68 1.55
C GLY A 187 -19.33 27.77 0.53
N TRP A 188 -20.57 27.76 0.02
CA TRP A 188 -21.09 28.81 -0.85
C TRP A 188 -22.02 29.75 -0.10
N ASP A 189 -22.96 29.18 0.64
CA ASP A 189 -24.05 29.92 1.26
C ASP A 189 -23.63 30.57 2.59
N GLY A 190 -22.77 29.89 3.37
CA GLY A 190 -22.20 30.43 4.62
C GLY A 190 -21.46 31.76 4.43
N PRO A 191 -20.47 31.84 3.51
CA PRO A 191 -19.79 33.11 3.24
C PRO A 191 -20.71 34.19 2.64
N SER A 192 -21.72 33.82 1.84
CA SER A 192 -22.72 34.77 1.34
C SER A 192 -23.53 35.40 2.47
N ASN A 193 -24.01 34.58 3.41
CA ASN A 193 -24.76 35.08 4.56
C ASN A 193 -23.87 35.94 5.50
N THR A 194 -22.61 35.53 5.67
CA THR A 194 -21.60 36.27 6.44
C THR A 194 -21.31 37.64 5.83
N CYS A 195 -21.21 37.70 4.49
CA CYS A 195 -21.08 38.94 3.75
C CYS A 195 -22.30 39.86 3.96
N ASN A 196 -23.53 39.31 3.91
CA ASN A 196 -24.75 40.09 4.17
C ASN A 196 -24.75 40.70 5.59
N LEU A 197 -24.38 39.93 6.62
CA LEU A 197 -24.26 40.45 7.98
C LEU A 197 -23.24 41.61 8.05
N ALA A 198 -22.06 41.43 7.45
CA ALA A 198 -21.02 42.45 7.40
C ALA A 198 -21.48 43.72 6.66
N ILE A 199 -22.25 43.58 5.58
CA ILE A 199 -22.86 44.71 4.85
C ILE A 199 -23.87 45.44 5.74
N GLY A 200 -24.70 44.71 6.47
CA GLY A 200 -25.67 45.29 7.42
C GLY A 200 -24.98 46.15 8.48
N ILE A 201 -23.85 45.68 9.02
CA ILE A 201 -23.02 46.44 9.96
C ILE A 201 -22.38 47.64 9.27
N PHE A 202 -21.59 47.44 8.22
CA PHE A 202 -20.82 48.51 7.57
C PHE A 202 -21.70 49.65 7.05
N CYS A 203 -22.88 49.33 6.52
CA CYS A 203 -23.82 50.27 5.94
C CYS A 203 -24.85 50.84 6.94
N ASP A 204 -24.78 50.49 8.22
CA ASP A 204 -25.78 50.89 9.22
C ASP A 204 -27.21 50.44 8.86
N ASP A 205 -27.36 49.28 8.21
CA ASP A 205 -28.62 48.76 7.64
C ASP A 205 -29.16 47.57 8.46
N GLU A 206 -30.02 47.89 9.43
CA GLU A 206 -30.64 46.91 10.34
C GLU A 206 -31.48 45.86 9.62
N LYS A 207 -32.06 46.18 8.45
CA LYS A 207 -32.84 45.21 7.69
C LYS A 207 -31.95 44.13 7.10
N ILE A 208 -30.84 44.51 6.46
CA ILE A 208 -29.88 43.55 5.89
C ILE A 208 -29.27 42.70 7.01
N TYR A 209 -28.94 43.30 8.15
CA TYR A 209 -28.45 42.58 9.33
C TYR A 209 -29.45 41.52 9.81
N ASN A 210 -30.71 41.90 10.03
CA ASN A 210 -31.74 40.99 10.53
C ASN A 210 -32.06 39.88 9.51
N GLU A 211 -32.04 40.17 8.20
CA GLU A 211 -32.17 39.14 7.16
C GLU A 211 -31.06 38.07 7.28
N ALA A 212 -29.82 38.48 7.54
CA ALA A 212 -28.71 37.54 7.69
C ALA A 212 -28.80 36.70 8.98
N VAL A 213 -29.20 37.33 10.10
CA VAL A 213 -29.42 36.64 11.38
C VAL A 213 -30.58 35.64 11.28
N ASP A 214 -31.68 36.03 10.64
CA ASP A 214 -32.84 35.16 10.43
C ASP A 214 -32.48 33.96 9.55
N TYR A 215 -31.71 34.19 8.47
CA TYR A 215 -31.24 33.11 7.61
C TYR A 215 -30.31 32.12 8.33
N TYR A 216 -29.43 32.60 9.22
CA TYR A 216 -28.57 31.72 10.01
C TYR A 216 -29.36 30.80 10.95
N LYS A 217 -30.50 31.28 11.46
CA LYS A 217 -31.36 30.55 12.40
C LYS A 217 -32.36 29.62 11.70
N HIS A 218 -32.89 30.05 10.56
CA HIS A 218 -34.11 29.48 9.97
C HIS A 218 -34.02 29.27 8.45
N GLY A 219 -32.85 29.51 7.85
CA GLY A 219 -32.63 29.28 6.43
C GLY A 219 -32.77 27.80 6.05
N VAL A 220 -33.06 27.56 4.77
CA VAL A 220 -33.23 26.21 4.20
C VAL A 220 -31.99 25.71 3.45
N GLY A 221 -30.89 26.45 3.52
CA GLY A 221 -29.65 26.20 2.80
C GLY A 221 -28.44 26.14 3.73
N GLY A 222 -27.27 25.79 3.19
CA GLY A 222 -26.02 25.61 3.93
C GLY A 222 -25.49 26.84 4.68
N GLY A 223 -26.13 28.01 4.57
CA GLY A 223 -25.86 29.18 5.42
C GLY A 223 -26.61 29.18 6.77
N CYS A 224 -27.52 28.23 6.98
CA CYS A 224 -28.23 27.98 8.25
C CYS A 224 -27.43 27.01 9.14
N LEU A 225 -27.42 27.25 10.46
CA LEU A 225 -26.66 26.45 11.43
C LEU A 225 -27.02 24.96 11.38
N THR A 226 -28.31 24.61 11.35
CA THR A 226 -28.77 23.21 11.39
C THR A 226 -28.64 22.46 10.07
N GLU A 227 -28.51 23.19 8.95
CA GLU A 227 -28.23 22.62 7.62
C GLU A 227 -26.72 22.49 7.36
N MET A 228 -25.92 23.31 8.07
CA MET A 228 -24.47 23.30 8.04
C MET A 228 -23.89 22.24 8.98
N VAL A 229 -24.45 22.08 10.17
CA VAL A 229 -24.03 21.09 11.17
C VAL A 229 -25.24 20.25 11.54
N ASN A 230 -25.16 18.94 11.32
CA ASN A 230 -26.25 18.04 11.63
C ASN A 230 -26.50 18.04 13.17
N PRO A 231 -27.69 18.43 13.66
CA PRO A 231 -27.96 18.53 15.10
C PRO A 231 -27.92 17.20 15.86
N ARG A 232 -28.04 16.07 15.16
CA ARG A 232 -28.04 14.73 15.77
C ARG A 232 -26.64 14.15 15.89
N THR A 233 -25.77 14.43 14.92
CA THR A 233 -24.47 13.75 14.77
C THR A 233 -23.30 14.68 14.92
N TYR A 234 -23.56 15.99 14.82
CA TYR A 234 -22.56 17.06 14.80
C TYR A 234 -21.64 17.03 13.58
N GLN A 235 -21.86 16.12 12.64
CA GLN A 235 -21.12 16.09 11.39
C GLN A 235 -21.41 17.37 10.60
N VAL A 236 -20.34 17.97 10.09
CA VAL A 236 -20.40 19.15 9.24
C VAL A 236 -20.77 18.74 7.81
N ASN A 237 -21.64 19.53 7.20
CA ASN A 237 -21.98 19.45 5.78
C ASN A 237 -20.70 19.54 4.92
N GLU A 238 -20.68 18.91 3.74
CA GLU A 238 -19.49 18.80 2.86
C GLU A 238 -18.32 17.93 3.38
N MET A 239 -18.36 17.38 4.61
CA MET A 239 -17.33 16.45 5.06
C MET A 239 -17.22 15.19 4.19
N GLY A 240 -18.26 14.81 3.46
CA GLY A 240 -18.21 13.72 2.47
C GLY A 240 -17.41 14.06 1.21
N ARG A 241 -17.02 15.32 0.99
CA ARG A 241 -16.25 15.78 -0.17
C ARG A 241 -14.76 15.88 0.16
N ASP A 242 -14.37 16.83 1.01
CA ASP A 242 -12.99 17.04 1.50
C ASP A 242 -12.99 18.03 2.67
N THR A 243 -11.94 18.00 3.48
CA THR A 243 -11.81 18.83 4.68
C THR A 243 -11.83 20.35 4.41
N PRO A 244 -11.08 20.90 3.42
CA PRO A 244 -11.16 22.32 3.09
C PRO A 244 -12.58 22.83 2.86
N HIS A 245 -13.38 22.11 2.07
CA HIS A 245 -14.75 22.55 1.76
C HIS A 245 -15.67 22.46 2.97
N ALA A 246 -15.50 21.42 3.80
CA ALA A 246 -16.23 21.28 5.05
C ALA A 246 -15.94 22.42 6.04
N GLU A 247 -14.76 23.04 6.00
CA GLU A 247 -14.40 24.11 6.94
C GLU A 247 -14.88 25.51 6.52
N ILE A 248 -15.03 25.79 5.23
CA ILE A 248 -15.41 27.14 4.73
C ILE A 248 -16.73 27.63 5.33
N GLY A 249 -17.75 26.77 5.35
CA GLY A 249 -19.08 27.10 5.87
C GLY A 249 -19.05 27.45 7.37
N PRO A 250 -18.66 26.51 8.25
CA PRO A 250 -18.52 26.75 9.68
C PRO A 250 -17.53 27.87 10.02
N GLY A 251 -16.46 28.02 9.24
CA GLY A 251 -15.51 29.10 9.42
C GLY A 251 -16.13 30.47 9.18
N SER A 252 -16.91 30.61 8.12
CA SER A 252 -17.68 31.83 7.85
C SER A 252 -18.74 32.06 8.94
N ALA A 253 -19.40 31.01 9.42
CA ALA A 253 -20.34 31.09 10.53
C ALA A 253 -19.67 31.56 11.85
N ALA A 254 -18.42 31.18 12.10
CA ALA A 254 -17.66 31.66 13.26
C ALA A 254 -17.40 33.18 13.15
N GLU A 255 -17.04 33.69 11.97
CA GLU A 255 -16.92 35.13 11.72
C GLU A 255 -18.25 35.87 11.88
N LEU A 256 -19.34 35.31 11.33
CA LEU A 256 -20.71 35.82 11.47
C LEU A 256 -21.10 35.93 12.95
N CYS A 257 -20.90 34.86 13.72
CA CYS A 257 -21.22 34.84 15.15
C CYS A 257 -20.35 35.82 15.94
N GLN A 258 -19.07 35.97 15.59
CA GLN A 258 -18.18 36.94 16.25
C GLN A 258 -18.58 38.39 15.94
N MET A 259 -18.98 38.70 14.72
CA MET A 259 -19.54 40.01 14.36
C MET A 259 -20.85 40.27 15.11
N ALA A 260 -21.78 39.32 15.12
CA ALA A 260 -23.04 39.45 15.86
C ALA A 260 -22.82 39.66 17.36
N TRP A 261 -21.87 38.91 17.95
CA TRP A 261 -21.46 39.07 19.35
C TRP A 261 -20.93 40.48 19.63
N ASN A 262 -20.12 41.04 18.73
CA ASN A 262 -19.63 42.42 18.83
C ASN A 262 -20.75 43.47 18.75
N GLN A 263 -21.90 43.10 18.16
CA GLN A 263 -23.11 43.92 18.14
C GLN A 263 -24.08 43.62 19.31
N GLY A 264 -23.74 42.67 20.20
CA GLY A 264 -24.53 42.29 21.37
C GLY A 264 -25.47 41.09 21.21
N ASP A 265 -25.42 40.39 20.07
CA ASP A 265 -26.26 39.22 19.79
C ASP A 265 -25.48 37.91 19.95
N ASP A 266 -25.91 37.01 20.86
CA ASP A 266 -25.29 35.70 21.06
C ASP A 266 -25.84 34.66 20.08
N LEU A 267 -25.17 34.53 18.93
CA LEU A 267 -25.46 33.46 17.96
C LEU A 267 -24.63 32.19 18.19
N PHE A 268 -23.53 32.27 18.96
CA PHE A 268 -22.71 31.11 19.31
C PHE A 268 -23.47 30.12 20.21
N GLY A 269 -24.35 30.63 21.09
CA GLY A 269 -25.14 29.80 22.01
C GLY A 269 -26.31 29.03 21.40
N LEU A 270 -26.59 29.17 20.10
CA LEU A 270 -27.72 28.52 19.44
C LEU A 270 -27.59 26.99 19.41
N GLU A 271 -28.75 26.31 19.46
CA GLU A 271 -28.87 24.85 19.36
C GLU A 271 -27.93 24.08 20.31
N ASP A 272 -27.80 24.57 21.55
CA ASP A 272 -26.87 24.02 22.56
C ASP A 272 -25.41 23.99 22.06
N ASN A 273 -24.93 25.16 21.64
CA ASN A 273 -23.58 25.38 21.12
C ASN A 273 -23.25 24.46 19.92
N LEU A 274 -24.20 24.24 19.01
CA LEU A 274 -24.06 23.30 17.89
C LEU A 274 -22.84 23.58 17.01
N LEU A 275 -22.48 24.86 16.83
CA LEU A 275 -21.29 25.25 16.08
C LEU A 275 -20.01 24.69 16.72
N LEU A 276 -19.84 24.77 18.05
CA LEU A 276 -18.72 24.15 18.77
C LEU A 276 -18.67 22.64 18.52
N LYS A 277 -19.82 21.97 18.62
CA LYS A 277 -19.90 20.51 18.42
C LYS A 277 -19.47 20.11 17.01
N GLY A 278 -19.82 20.93 16.00
CA GLY A 278 -19.34 20.75 14.63
C GLY A 278 -17.82 20.85 14.49
N PHE A 279 -17.21 21.87 15.10
CA PHE A 279 -15.74 22.02 15.13
C PHE A 279 -15.06 20.88 15.89
N GLU A 280 -15.61 20.42 17.02
CA GLU A 280 -15.08 19.28 17.76
C GLU A 280 -15.20 17.96 16.97
N TYR A 281 -16.31 17.72 16.28
CA TYR A 281 -16.47 16.56 15.39
C TYR A 281 -15.42 16.57 14.27
N MET A 282 -15.31 17.71 13.57
CA MET A 282 -14.33 17.88 12.49
C MET A 282 -12.90 17.74 13.00
N GLY A 283 -12.59 18.29 14.17
CA GLY A 283 -11.29 18.15 14.83
C GLY A 283 -10.94 16.71 15.18
N LYS A 284 -11.87 15.94 15.77
CA LYS A 284 -11.70 14.50 16.03
C LYS A 284 -11.34 13.74 14.75
N TYR A 285 -12.12 13.95 13.70
CA TYR A 285 -11.95 13.31 12.40
C TYR A 285 -10.58 13.65 11.77
N ASN A 286 -10.21 14.93 11.75
CA ASN A 286 -8.97 15.39 11.15
C ASN A 286 -7.72 14.96 11.94
N LEU A 287 -7.83 14.77 13.26
CA LEU A 287 -6.71 14.35 14.10
C LEU A 287 -6.56 12.82 14.26
N ASP A 288 -7.31 12.03 13.49
CA ASP A 288 -7.23 10.56 13.47
C ASP A 288 -7.73 9.89 14.75
N HIS A 289 -8.63 10.57 15.47
CA HIS A 289 -9.29 9.98 16.62
C HIS A 289 -10.58 9.28 16.22
N ALA A 290 -10.97 8.27 17.00
CA ALA A 290 -12.26 7.61 16.85
C ALA A 290 -13.40 8.65 16.93
N TYR A 291 -14.32 8.56 15.98
CA TYR A 291 -15.48 9.44 15.85
C TYR A 291 -16.75 8.62 15.67
N ASP A 292 -17.90 9.22 15.97
CA ASP A 292 -19.18 8.56 15.80
C ASP A 292 -19.53 8.50 14.31
N GLU A 293 -19.36 7.32 13.70
CA GLU A 293 -19.66 7.09 12.29
C GLU A 293 -21.17 7.18 12.02
N TRP A 294 -21.60 8.20 11.28
CA TRP A 294 -23.01 8.34 10.90
C TRP A 294 -23.30 7.88 9.48
N GLU A 295 -24.42 7.17 9.32
CA GLU A 295 -25.01 6.90 8.02
C GLU A 295 -25.89 8.06 7.61
N TRP A 296 -25.46 8.81 6.61
CA TRP A 296 -26.30 9.84 6.03
C TRP A 296 -27.48 9.18 5.30
N LYS A 297 -28.71 9.47 5.75
CA LYS A 297 -29.90 8.95 5.07
C LYS A 297 -30.33 9.91 3.98
N LEU A 298 -30.63 9.39 2.79
CA LEU A 298 -30.97 10.18 1.60
C LEU A 298 -32.22 11.05 1.78
N ASP A 299 -33.07 10.76 2.77
CA ASP A 299 -34.26 11.52 3.13
C ASP A 299 -33.99 12.66 4.14
N GLU A 300 -32.78 12.76 4.70
CA GLU A 300 -32.37 13.81 5.64
C GLU A 300 -31.84 15.09 4.95
N ASP A 301 -31.60 15.05 3.63
CA ASP A 301 -31.24 16.22 2.82
C ASP A 301 -32.25 16.44 1.71
N CYS A 302 -32.86 17.62 1.72
CA CYS A 302 -33.90 17.97 0.78
C CYS A 302 -33.39 18.04 -0.69
N ALA A 303 -32.07 18.06 -0.90
CA ALA A 303 -31.43 17.99 -2.22
C ALA A 303 -30.85 16.61 -2.59
N GLN A 304 -31.08 15.59 -1.76
CA GLN A 304 -30.70 14.20 -2.04
C GLN A 304 -29.21 14.04 -2.41
N ARG A 305 -28.31 14.77 -1.76
CA ARG A 305 -26.85 14.61 -1.99
C ARG A 305 -26.43 13.19 -1.57
N TYR A 306 -25.57 12.50 -2.32
CA TYR A 306 -25.21 11.12 -1.99
C TYR A 306 -23.84 11.10 -1.31
N PHE A 307 -23.81 11.12 0.03
CA PHE A 307 -22.61 10.91 0.85
C PHE A 307 -22.87 9.84 1.91
N TYR A 308 -22.37 8.62 1.75
CA TYR A 308 -22.61 7.60 2.78
C TYR A 308 -21.70 7.75 4.01
N TYR A 309 -20.58 8.46 3.88
CA TYR A 309 -19.57 8.65 4.92
C TYR A 309 -18.72 9.91 4.67
N PRO A 310 -18.03 10.47 5.69
CA PRO A 310 -16.99 11.48 5.51
C PRO A 310 -15.93 11.03 4.49
N ALA A 311 -15.37 11.97 3.73
CA ALA A 311 -14.33 11.73 2.75
C ALA A 311 -13.10 11.15 3.43
N CYS A 312 -12.86 9.84 3.25
CA CYS A 312 -11.70 9.18 3.82
C CYS A 312 -10.41 9.86 3.36
N ARG A 313 -9.38 9.80 4.21
CA ARG A 313 -8.05 10.26 3.81
C ARG A 313 -7.60 9.34 2.68
N TRP A 314 -7.55 9.87 1.47
CA TRP A 314 -7.06 9.11 0.32
C TRP A 314 -5.68 8.55 0.65
N ARG A 315 -5.48 7.24 0.47
CA ARG A 315 -4.16 6.66 0.66
C ARG A 315 -3.16 7.40 -0.25
N CYS A 316 -2.11 7.89 0.39
CA CYS A 316 -0.75 7.98 -0.13
C CYS A 316 -0.35 8.99 -1.22
N ASN A 317 -1.20 9.77 -1.90
CA ASN A 317 -0.66 10.70 -2.93
C ASN A 317 -1.37 12.05 -3.19
N SER A 318 -2.52 12.35 -2.58
CA SER A 318 -3.16 13.64 -2.83
C SER A 318 -2.68 14.68 -1.83
N LEU A 319 -1.91 15.66 -2.31
CA LEU A 319 -1.59 16.92 -1.62
C LEU A 319 -2.85 17.78 -1.30
N ASN A 320 -4.06 17.23 -1.47
CA ASN A 320 -5.30 17.98 -1.58
C ASN A 320 -6.24 17.82 -0.38
N SER A 321 -6.00 16.88 0.55
CA SER A 321 -6.77 16.78 1.80
C SER A 321 -6.05 17.52 2.92
N PHE A 322 -6.12 18.86 2.93
CA PHE A 322 -5.59 19.65 4.04
C PHE A 322 -6.29 19.23 5.33
N VAL A 323 -5.56 18.55 6.22
CA VAL A 323 -6.10 18.09 7.48
C VAL A 323 -6.33 19.27 8.44
N VAL A 324 -5.53 20.32 8.32
CA VAL A 324 -5.60 21.51 9.16
C VAL A 324 -5.53 22.76 8.27
N SER A 325 -6.67 23.42 8.06
CA SER A 325 -6.73 24.65 7.28
C SER A 325 -6.06 25.81 8.01
N ASN A 326 -5.60 26.80 7.24
CA ASN A 326 -5.12 28.07 7.77
C ASN A 326 -6.25 29.08 8.03
N MET A 327 -7.50 28.63 8.15
CA MET A 327 -8.62 29.51 8.50
C MET A 327 -8.63 29.84 10.00
N PRO A 328 -8.86 31.11 10.40
CA PRO A 328 -8.83 31.52 11.80
C PRO A 328 -10.03 31.03 12.62
N ALA A 329 -10.93 30.27 12.01
CA ALA A 329 -12.17 29.83 12.60
C ALA A 329 -11.95 29.07 13.92
N ASN A 330 -10.96 28.17 13.95
CA ASN A 330 -10.62 27.42 15.16
C ASN A 330 -10.24 28.36 16.32
N GLU A 331 -9.48 29.44 16.10
CA GLU A 331 -9.19 30.42 17.15
C GLU A 331 -10.42 31.18 17.60
N ILE A 332 -11.31 31.58 16.69
CA ILE A 332 -12.55 32.28 17.04
C ILE A 332 -13.40 31.38 17.96
N ILE A 333 -13.56 30.11 17.57
CA ILE A 333 -14.31 29.10 18.32
C ILE A 333 -13.66 28.84 19.69
N TYR A 334 -12.36 28.54 19.73
CA TYR A 334 -11.67 28.27 21.00
C TYR A 334 -11.71 29.48 21.95
N ASN A 335 -11.47 30.69 21.45
CA ASN A 335 -11.52 31.87 22.29
C ASN A 335 -12.93 32.20 22.78
N HIS A 336 -13.97 31.98 21.96
CA HIS A 336 -15.34 32.16 22.43
C HIS A 336 -15.73 31.11 23.47
N TYR A 337 -15.64 29.82 23.14
CA TYR A 337 -16.18 28.76 23.98
C TYR A 337 -15.25 28.39 25.14
N ALA A 338 -13.96 28.17 24.90
CA ALA A 338 -13.03 27.74 25.95
C ALA A 338 -12.52 28.91 26.80
N VAL A 339 -12.11 30.02 26.17
CA VAL A 339 -11.52 31.14 26.91
C VAL A 339 -12.58 32.00 27.60
N ARG A 340 -13.62 32.45 26.87
CA ARG A 340 -14.69 33.30 27.44
C ARG A 340 -15.75 32.51 28.22
N LYS A 341 -16.27 31.41 27.68
CA LYS A 341 -17.37 30.64 28.32
C LYS A 341 -16.90 29.51 29.25
N GLY A 342 -15.61 29.11 29.17
CA GLY A 342 -15.05 28.06 30.03
C GLY A 342 -15.51 26.64 29.68
N LEU A 343 -15.93 26.40 28.43
CA LEU A 343 -16.32 25.09 27.93
C LEU A 343 -15.11 24.28 27.44
N ASP A 344 -15.26 22.96 27.37
CA ASP A 344 -14.25 22.07 26.80
C ASP A 344 -14.25 22.16 25.26
N ALA A 345 -13.06 22.34 24.69
CA ALA A 345 -12.81 22.28 23.24
C ALA A 345 -11.46 21.58 22.94
N PRO A 346 -11.25 20.34 23.43
CA PRO A 346 -9.96 19.65 23.35
C PRO A 346 -9.48 19.42 21.91
N TYR A 347 -10.39 19.11 20.97
CA TYR A 347 -9.99 18.82 19.59
C TYR A 347 -9.74 20.10 18.80
N THR A 348 -10.56 21.13 19.01
CA THR A 348 -10.29 22.48 18.47
C THR A 348 -8.93 22.99 18.96
N LYS A 349 -8.62 22.79 20.25
CA LYS A 349 -7.31 23.12 20.84
C LYS A 349 -6.18 22.36 20.14
N ALA A 350 -6.33 21.06 19.97
CA ALA A 350 -5.32 20.22 19.31
C ALA A 350 -5.11 20.60 17.84
N VAL A 351 -6.17 20.98 17.10
CA VAL A 351 -6.07 21.50 15.72
C VAL A 351 -5.27 22.80 15.67
N ILE A 352 -5.52 23.75 16.59
CA ILE A 352 -4.75 25.01 16.65
C ILE A 352 -3.27 24.72 16.96
N ASN A 353 -2.99 23.79 17.88
CA ASN A 353 -1.62 23.37 18.19
C ASN A 353 -0.95 22.74 16.98
N ALA A 354 -1.66 21.87 16.27
CA ALA A 354 -1.15 21.18 15.09
C ALA A 354 -0.77 22.16 13.98
N ARG A 355 -1.57 23.20 13.76
CA ARG A 355 -1.29 24.24 12.77
C ARG A 355 -0.06 25.08 13.11
N GLY A 356 0.07 25.45 14.38
CA GLY A 356 1.02 26.46 14.82
C GLY A 356 0.67 27.86 14.31
N LEU A 357 1.67 28.74 14.32
CA LEU A 357 1.53 30.14 13.94
C LEU A 357 1.71 30.30 12.42
N THR A 358 0.69 30.83 11.76
CA THR A 358 0.68 31.05 10.31
C THR A 358 -0.17 32.24 9.93
N ALA A 359 0.11 32.83 8.77
CA ALA A 359 -0.83 33.71 8.10
C ALA A 359 -2.16 32.97 7.91
N CYS A 360 -3.28 33.69 8.03
CA CYS A 360 -4.57 33.15 7.62
C CYS A 360 -4.50 32.80 6.12
N GLY A 361 -5.20 31.74 5.72
CA GLY A 361 -5.26 31.29 4.32
C GLY A 361 -5.75 32.37 3.35
N TRP A 362 -5.83 32.03 2.06
CA TRP A 362 -6.08 32.98 0.97
C TRP A 362 -7.47 33.65 1.02
N GLU A 363 -8.34 33.22 1.94
CA GLU A 363 -9.77 33.52 1.98
C GLU A 363 -10.24 34.03 3.36
N ALA A 364 -9.32 34.45 4.25
CA ALA A 364 -9.66 35.11 5.52
C ALA A 364 -8.56 36.11 5.96
N PRO A 365 -8.92 37.26 6.56
CA PRO A 365 -7.94 38.24 7.03
C PRO A 365 -7.31 37.87 8.40
N GLY A 366 -6.00 38.09 8.54
CA GLY A 366 -5.26 38.07 9.82
C GLY A 366 -4.11 37.07 9.90
N TYR A 367 -3.54 36.92 11.11
CA TYR A 367 -2.65 35.82 11.46
C TYR A 367 -3.22 35.18 12.73
N THR A 368 -3.81 33.99 12.58
CA THR A 368 -4.17 33.02 13.63
C THR A 368 -3.93 33.48 15.08
N ALA A 369 -2.95 32.94 15.79
CA ALA A 369 -2.74 33.25 17.21
C ALA A 369 -2.45 34.73 17.49
N PHE A 370 -1.98 35.52 16.52
CA PHE A 370 -1.72 36.95 16.70
C PHE A 370 -3.00 37.78 16.76
N THR A 371 -3.93 37.62 15.81
CA THR A 371 -5.14 38.47 15.78
C THR A 371 -6.21 38.00 16.74
N TYR A 372 -6.28 36.69 17.05
CA TYR A 372 -7.45 36.11 17.71
C TYR A 372 -7.25 35.76 19.20
N THR A 373 -6.01 35.70 19.72
CA THR A 373 -5.76 35.36 21.13
C THR A 373 -6.34 36.40 22.09
N LEU A 374 -7.12 35.94 23.07
CA LEU A 374 -7.66 36.76 24.16
C LEU A 374 -6.81 36.72 25.44
N ASP A 375 -6.25 35.54 25.75
CA ASP A 375 -5.53 35.26 26.99
C ASP A 375 -4.30 34.39 26.69
N ALA A 376 -3.11 34.91 27.01
CA ALA A 376 -1.83 34.24 26.77
C ALA A 376 -1.73 32.91 27.53
N ALA A 377 -2.19 32.87 28.78
CA ALA A 377 -2.07 31.71 29.64
C ALA A 377 -2.98 30.55 29.20
N LYS A 378 -4.06 30.87 28.48
CA LYS A 378 -4.98 29.90 27.89
C LYS A 378 -4.73 29.65 26.42
N SER A 379 -3.79 30.37 25.81
CA SER A 379 -3.47 30.23 24.39
C SER A 379 -3.03 28.79 24.12
N PRO A 380 -3.62 28.14 23.10
CA PRO A 380 -3.25 26.79 22.74
C PRO A 380 -1.84 26.77 22.12
N PHE A 381 -1.44 27.85 21.44
CA PHE A 381 -0.14 27.97 20.76
C PHE A 381 1.06 27.68 21.68
N ARG A 382 1.97 26.83 21.22
CA ARG A 382 3.25 26.50 21.87
C ARG A 382 4.37 26.51 20.83
N GLU A 383 5.60 26.78 21.27
CA GLU A 383 6.77 26.45 20.45
C GLU A 383 6.78 24.95 20.14
N HIS A 384 7.05 24.60 18.88
CA HIS A 384 7.15 23.21 18.47
C HIS A 384 8.54 22.67 18.85
N THR A 385 8.59 21.50 19.48
CA THR A 385 9.82 20.70 19.60
C THR A 385 9.88 19.67 18.48
N LEU A 386 11.07 19.16 18.16
CA LEU A 386 11.19 18.07 17.18
C LEU A 386 10.38 16.84 17.65
N PRO A 387 9.66 16.16 16.75
CA PRO A 387 8.93 14.94 17.09
C PRO A 387 9.85 13.82 17.59
N SER A 388 9.31 12.98 18.45
CA SER A 388 9.90 11.70 18.82
C SER A 388 9.84 10.70 17.66
N ALA A 389 10.56 9.58 17.78
CA ALA A 389 10.44 8.50 16.81
C ALA A 389 9.03 7.90 16.85
N PRO A 390 8.37 7.67 15.70
CA PRO A 390 7.03 7.10 15.67
C PRO A 390 7.02 5.66 16.18
N LEU A 391 5.92 5.26 16.80
CA LEU A 391 5.69 3.95 17.38
C LEU A 391 5.11 2.99 16.34
N ASN A 392 5.21 1.67 16.62
CA ASN A 392 4.52 0.63 15.85
C ASN A 392 4.73 0.71 14.33
N VAL A 393 5.95 1.05 13.88
CA VAL A 393 6.27 1.04 12.45
C VAL A 393 6.17 -0.38 11.92
N ARG A 394 5.31 -0.59 10.92
CA ARG A 394 5.02 -1.90 10.31
C ARG A 394 5.20 -1.79 8.80
N VAL A 395 5.65 -2.88 8.19
CA VAL A 395 5.75 -3.02 6.73
C VAL A 395 5.00 -4.27 6.29
N ILE A 396 4.02 -4.07 5.40
CA ILE A 396 3.17 -5.14 4.86
C ILE A 396 3.58 -5.32 3.39
N PRO A 397 4.22 -6.44 3.02
CA PRO A 397 4.57 -6.71 1.62
C PRO A 397 3.32 -7.00 0.80
N GLY A 398 3.19 -6.37 -0.36
CA GLY A 398 2.15 -6.61 -1.36
C GLY A 398 2.72 -7.02 -2.72
N LEU A 399 1.86 -7.12 -3.72
CA LEU A 399 2.27 -7.38 -5.11
C LEU A 399 2.98 -6.15 -5.68
N GLU A 400 4.30 -6.23 -5.84
CA GLU A 400 5.16 -5.11 -6.28
C GLU A 400 4.92 -3.81 -5.48
N GLU A 401 4.58 -3.96 -4.21
CA GLU A 401 4.24 -2.87 -3.29
C GLU A 401 4.73 -3.20 -1.87
N VAL A 402 5.14 -2.20 -1.10
CA VAL A 402 5.23 -2.32 0.36
C VAL A 402 4.43 -1.20 1.02
N VAL A 403 3.51 -1.57 1.90
CA VAL A 403 2.79 -0.59 2.73
C VAL A 403 3.53 -0.40 4.05
N VAL A 404 4.04 0.79 4.28
CA VAL A 404 4.62 1.24 5.55
C VAL A 404 3.52 1.92 6.36
N SER A 405 3.32 1.55 7.62
CA SER A 405 2.42 2.25 8.54
C SER A 405 3.07 2.47 9.91
N TRP A 406 2.59 3.44 10.68
CA TRP A 406 3.12 3.78 11.99
C TRP A 406 2.05 4.43 12.88
N GLN A 407 2.41 4.77 14.11
CA GLN A 407 1.58 5.47 15.08
C GLN A 407 2.36 6.64 15.68
N SER A 408 1.78 7.83 15.66
CA SER A 408 2.39 9.02 16.30
C SER A 408 2.36 8.90 17.83
N VAL A 409 3.33 9.54 18.50
CA VAL A 409 3.35 9.64 19.97
C VAL A 409 2.22 10.56 20.44
N GLU A 410 1.43 10.10 21.41
CA GLU A 410 0.27 10.85 21.91
C GLU A 410 0.68 12.22 22.46
N GLY A 411 0.00 13.28 21.98
CA GLY A 411 0.24 14.65 22.39
C GLY A 411 1.31 15.41 21.59
N GLU A 412 2.02 14.75 20.67
CA GLU A 412 2.93 15.44 19.75
C GLU A 412 2.19 16.13 18.60
N VAL A 413 2.73 17.27 18.17
CA VAL A 413 2.24 17.98 16.99
C VAL A 413 2.98 17.47 15.78
N ILE A 414 2.27 16.80 14.88
CA ILE A 414 2.80 16.23 13.63
C ILE A 414 2.17 16.94 12.43
N ASN A 415 3.00 17.37 11.50
CA ASN A 415 2.59 17.96 10.22
C ASN A 415 2.93 17.07 9.02
N GLY A 416 3.60 15.95 9.21
CA GLY A 416 3.88 15.00 8.14
C GLY A 416 4.91 13.96 8.54
N ALA A 417 5.46 13.28 7.55
CA ALA A 417 6.49 12.28 7.77
C ALA A 417 7.50 12.24 6.61
N LEU A 418 8.69 11.76 6.94
CA LEU A 418 9.79 11.45 6.05
C LEU A 418 10.00 9.94 6.07
N ILE A 419 9.76 9.30 4.93
CA ILE A 419 9.89 7.85 4.76
C ILE A 419 11.14 7.61 3.94
N GLN A 420 12.04 6.82 4.51
CA GLN A 420 13.25 6.41 3.82
C GLN A 420 13.27 4.92 3.58
N ARG A 421 13.88 4.55 2.47
CA ARG A 421 14.10 3.17 2.05
C ARG A 421 15.58 2.94 1.77
N ALA A 422 16.07 1.76 2.10
CA ALA A 422 17.39 1.30 1.72
C ALA A 422 17.34 -0.11 1.12
N PRO A 423 18.30 -0.46 0.26
CA PRO A 423 18.50 -1.85 -0.18
C PRO A 423 19.13 -2.74 0.91
N PHE A 424 19.70 -2.15 1.98
CA PHE A 424 20.40 -2.84 3.07
C PHE A 424 20.01 -2.23 4.44
N PRO A 425 20.13 -2.97 5.57
CA PRO A 425 19.71 -2.47 6.88
C PRO A 425 20.54 -1.27 7.36
N GLU A 426 21.81 -1.18 6.98
CA GLU A 426 22.72 -0.08 7.32
C GLU A 426 22.60 1.12 6.36
N GLY A 427 21.82 1.01 5.28
CA GLY A 427 21.71 2.03 4.24
C GLY A 427 22.54 1.76 2.97
N PRO A 428 22.76 2.77 2.11
CA PRO A 428 22.30 4.14 2.26
C PRO A 428 20.77 4.23 2.18
N PHE A 429 20.20 5.04 3.08
CA PHE A 429 18.76 5.34 3.09
C PHE A 429 18.47 6.52 2.17
N GLU A 430 17.60 6.30 1.19
CA GLU A 430 17.07 7.31 0.30
C GLU A 430 15.66 7.68 0.72
N THR A 431 15.32 8.96 0.62
CA THR A 431 13.95 9.42 0.83
C THR A 431 13.06 8.95 -0.32
N VAL A 432 12.10 8.08 -0.02
CA VAL A 432 11.09 7.59 -0.99
C VAL A 432 9.82 8.42 -0.95
N SER A 433 9.54 9.05 0.19
CA SER A 433 8.42 9.99 0.30
C SER A 433 8.64 10.99 1.43
N THR A 434 8.18 12.21 1.18
CA THR A 434 8.02 13.26 2.19
C THR A 434 6.67 13.88 1.96
N TRP A 435 5.94 14.15 3.03
CA TRP A 435 4.89 15.15 2.95
C TRP A 435 4.95 16.07 4.15
N SER A 436 4.47 17.28 3.88
CA SER A 436 4.09 18.26 4.87
C SER A 436 2.59 18.50 4.63
N TYR A 437 1.82 18.74 5.68
CA TYR A 437 0.40 19.12 5.69
C TYR A 437 -0.67 18.02 5.76
N ASN A 438 -0.34 16.72 5.56
CA ASN A 438 -1.29 15.60 5.73
C ASN A 438 -0.93 14.74 6.94
N THR A 439 -1.90 14.35 7.79
CA THR A 439 -1.72 13.43 8.94
C THR A 439 -2.02 11.98 8.56
N THR A 440 -1.57 11.51 7.39
CA THR A 440 -1.59 10.06 7.16
C THR A 440 -0.49 9.40 8.00
N ASN A 441 -0.76 8.21 8.52
CA ASN A 441 0.18 7.38 9.26
C ASN A 441 0.59 6.13 8.45
N CYS A 442 0.40 6.20 7.13
CA CYS A 442 0.78 5.16 6.20
C CYS A 442 1.27 5.70 4.85
N TYR A 443 2.12 4.91 4.20
CA TYR A 443 2.71 5.15 2.89
C TYR A 443 2.79 3.84 2.10
N ALA A 444 2.41 3.86 0.82
CA ALA A 444 2.52 2.73 -0.09
C ALA A 444 3.69 2.97 -1.07
N ASP A 445 4.76 2.17 -0.94
CA ASP A 445 5.86 2.17 -1.89
C ASP A 445 5.56 1.23 -3.06
N THR A 446 5.10 1.78 -4.16
CA THR A 446 4.82 1.07 -5.43
C THR A 446 6.01 1.09 -6.40
N THR A 447 7.18 1.57 -5.96
CA THR A 447 8.41 1.64 -6.77
C THR A 447 9.35 0.46 -6.52
N VAL A 448 8.94 -0.47 -5.66
CA VAL A 448 9.69 -1.67 -5.32
C VAL A 448 9.57 -2.76 -6.39
N ILE A 449 10.49 -3.71 -6.33
CA ILE A 449 10.54 -4.87 -7.22
C ILE A 449 10.24 -6.12 -6.40
N GLY A 450 9.30 -6.94 -6.85
CA GLY A 450 8.97 -8.21 -6.22
C GLY A 450 10.19 -9.14 -6.05
N GLY A 451 10.23 -9.86 -4.94
CA GLY A 451 11.32 -10.79 -4.58
C GLY A 451 12.57 -10.11 -4.01
N LYS A 452 12.68 -8.77 -4.03
CA LYS A 452 13.82 -8.05 -3.47
C LYS A 452 13.50 -7.49 -2.08
N ARG A 453 14.35 -7.73 -1.08
CA ARG A 453 14.19 -7.13 0.26
C ARG A 453 14.43 -5.63 0.24
N TYR A 454 13.59 -4.90 0.97
CA TYR A 454 13.73 -3.46 1.23
C TYR A 454 13.64 -3.18 2.72
N TYR A 455 14.39 -2.18 3.16
CA TYR A 455 14.45 -1.72 4.55
C TYR A 455 13.86 -0.32 4.64
N TYR A 456 13.00 -0.06 5.61
CA TYR A 456 12.31 1.21 5.80
C TYR A 456 12.55 1.77 7.19
N ARG A 457 12.55 3.10 7.28
CA ARG A 457 12.45 3.84 8.54
C ARG A 457 11.64 5.11 8.32
N VAL A 458 10.97 5.57 9.38
CA VAL A 458 10.06 6.72 9.33
C VAL A 458 10.47 7.74 10.38
N ALA A 459 10.51 9.01 10.03
CA ALA A 459 10.61 10.13 10.98
C ALA A 459 9.42 11.06 10.78
N GLU A 460 8.76 11.45 11.86
CA GLU A 460 7.67 12.43 11.77
C GLU A 460 8.23 13.86 11.66
N VAL A 461 7.48 14.74 11.00
CA VAL A 461 7.89 16.11 10.70
C VAL A 461 6.87 17.07 11.28
N ASN A 462 7.32 18.16 11.89
CA ASN A 462 6.47 19.27 12.28
C ASN A 462 7.12 20.62 11.95
N LYS A 463 6.53 21.73 12.43
CA LYS A 463 7.08 23.09 12.23
C LYS A 463 8.48 23.30 12.84
N ALA A 464 8.92 22.48 13.79
CA ALA A 464 10.28 22.50 14.32
C ALA A 464 11.29 21.79 13.40
N GLY A 465 10.83 20.87 12.54
CA GLY A 465 11.67 20.10 11.63
C GLY A 465 11.37 18.60 11.67
N THR A 466 12.33 17.80 11.23
CA THR A 466 12.25 16.33 11.20
C THR A 466 12.70 15.74 12.53
N GLY A 467 11.85 14.91 13.12
CA GLY A 467 12.11 14.19 14.37
C GLY A 467 13.10 13.04 14.23
N ALA A 468 13.18 12.22 15.28
CA ALA A 468 13.99 11.00 15.24
C ALA A 468 13.39 9.94 14.29
N TYR A 469 14.24 9.15 13.66
CA TYR A 469 13.80 7.98 12.89
C TYR A 469 13.40 6.84 13.82
N SER A 470 12.39 6.08 13.41
CA SER A 470 12.08 4.76 13.96
C SER A 470 13.25 3.78 13.78
N ASP A 471 13.14 2.65 14.46
CA ASP A 471 13.91 1.45 14.12
C ASP A 471 13.67 1.03 12.66
N VAL A 472 14.66 0.35 12.09
CA VAL A 472 14.60 -0.16 10.72
C VAL A 472 13.75 -1.41 10.66
N VAL A 473 12.74 -1.42 9.78
CA VAL A 473 11.90 -2.58 9.49
C VAL A 473 12.12 -3.04 8.05
N SER A 474 11.83 -4.30 7.72
CA SER A 474 12.07 -4.81 6.35
C SER A 474 10.93 -5.66 5.81
N ALA A 475 10.73 -5.63 4.50
CA ALA A 475 9.76 -6.45 3.78
C ALA A 475 10.33 -6.95 2.44
N ILE A 476 9.85 -8.11 1.99
CA ILE A 476 10.07 -8.59 0.62
C ILE A 476 8.71 -8.52 -0.09
N PRO A 477 8.44 -7.50 -0.93
CA PRO A 477 7.25 -7.46 -1.76
C PRO A 477 7.23 -8.66 -2.70
N CYS A 478 6.05 -9.11 -3.06
CA CYS A 478 5.90 -10.30 -3.88
C CYS A 478 5.95 -9.94 -5.37
N SER A 479 6.52 -10.84 -6.18
CA SER A 479 6.47 -10.74 -7.63
C SER A 479 5.10 -11.14 -8.17
N GLY A 480 4.71 -10.58 -9.31
CA GLY A 480 3.56 -11.06 -10.07
C GLY A 480 3.73 -12.53 -10.48
N ARG A 481 2.65 -13.30 -10.32
CA ARG A 481 2.51 -14.66 -10.84
C ARG A 481 1.50 -14.66 -11.98
N GLU A 482 1.45 -15.78 -12.71
CA GLU A 482 0.35 -16.05 -13.65
C GLU A 482 -1.00 -16.07 -12.92
N LEU A 483 -2.06 -15.77 -13.65
CA LEU A 483 -3.43 -15.84 -13.12
C LEU A 483 -3.78 -17.27 -12.68
N PRO A 484 -4.59 -17.45 -11.62
CA PRO A 484 -5.15 -18.77 -11.31
C PRO A 484 -5.94 -19.32 -12.50
N GLU A 485 -5.98 -20.65 -12.65
CA GLU A 485 -6.56 -21.32 -13.84
C GLU A 485 -8.03 -20.95 -14.10
N GLU A 486 -8.78 -20.57 -13.06
CA GLU A 486 -10.18 -20.19 -13.15
C GLU A 486 -10.39 -18.79 -13.73
N TRP A 487 -9.38 -17.92 -13.62
CA TRP A 487 -9.45 -16.54 -14.09
C TRP A 487 -9.04 -16.41 -15.55
N SER A 488 -9.91 -15.79 -16.34
CA SER A 488 -9.68 -15.48 -17.74
C SER A 488 -9.69 -13.98 -17.98
N LEU A 489 -8.95 -13.52 -18.99
CA LEU A 489 -8.80 -12.11 -19.33
C LEU A 489 -9.13 -11.88 -20.80
N MET A 490 -9.93 -10.85 -21.08
CA MET A 490 -10.17 -10.37 -22.44
C MET A 490 -10.46 -8.87 -22.49
N ASN A 491 -10.39 -8.28 -23.69
CA ASN A 491 -11.08 -7.02 -23.95
C ASN A 491 -12.41 -7.31 -24.64
N LEU A 492 -13.52 -6.75 -24.11
CA LEU A 492 -14.87 -7.04 -24.59
C LEU A 492 -15.17 -6.52 -26.00
N SER A 493 -14.36 -5.61 -26.54
CA SER A 493 -14.44 -5.17 -27.94
C SER A 493 -13.69 -6.08 -28.92
N GLY A 494 -12.92 -7.05 -28.42
CA GLY A 494 -12.01 -7.88 -29.22
C GLY A 494 -10.65 -7.24 -29.53
N ALA A 495 -10.37 -6.05 -28.99
CA ALA A 495 -9.07 -5.40 -29.11
C ALA A 495 -7.96 -6.23 -28.44
N SER A 496 -6.74 -6.18 -29.00
CA SER A 496 -5.57 -6.79 -28.37
C SER A 496 -5.29 -6.14 -27.01
N ILE A 497 -5.14 -6.97 -25.97
CA ILE A 497 -4.75 -6.53 -24.63
C ILE A 497 -3.23 -6.37 -24.56
N SER A 498 -2.74 -5.25 -24.02
CA SER A 498 -1.35 -5.17 -23.54
C SER A 498 -1.24 -6.04 -22.28
N SER A 499 -0.34 -7.00 -22.30
CA SER A 499 -0.24 -8.15 -21.40
C SER A 499 0.17 -7.86 -19.94
N GLU A 500 -0.46 -6.92 -19.24
CA GLU A 500 -0.12 -6.59 -17.84
C GLU A 500 -1.29 -6.84 -16.88
N VAL A 501 -1.65 -8.11 -16.70
CA VAL A 501 -2.32 -8.54 -15.48
C VAL A 501 -1.33 -9.34 -14.66
N SER A 502 -1.17 -8.94 -13.40
CA SER A 502 -0.38 -9.67 -12.43
C SER A 502 -1.25 -10.00 -11.23
N TYR A 503 -1.04 -11.20 -10.71
CA TYR A 503 -1.75 -11.70 -9.55
C TYR A 503 -0.75 -12.15 -8.51
N ASN A 504 -1.09 -11.96 -7.24
CA ASN A 504 -0.44 -12.66 -6.15
C ASN A 504 -1.46 -12.99 -5.06
N PRO A 505 -1.46 -14.22 -4.53
CA PRO A 505 -2.39 -14.57 -3.46
C PRO A 505 -2.18 -13.79 -2.15
N VAL A 506 -1.00 -13.19 -1.91
CA VAL A 506 -0.76 -12.41 -0.68
C VAL A 506 -1.67 -11.19 -0.56
N ASN A 507 -1.78 -10.68 0.68
CA ASN A 507 -2.63 -9.54 1.04
C ASN A 507 -4.08 -9.71 0.59
N ASN A 508 -4.62 -10.92 0.75
CA ASN A 508 -5.99 -11.24 0.36
C ASN A 508 -6.22 -11.19 -1.15
N ARG A 509 -5.34 -11.84 -1.95
CA ARG A 509 -5.54 -12.05 -3.39
C ARG A 509 -5.47 -10.72 -4.17
N THR A 510 -4.26 -10.16 -4.24
CA THR A 510 -4.00 -8.89 -4.90
C THR A 510 -3.89 -9.06 -6.42
N PHE A 511 -4.60 -8.23 -7.16
CA PHE A 511 -4.56 -8.08 -8.61
C PHE A 511 -4.08 -6.69 -8.97
N LYS A 512 -3.21 -6.63 -9.98
CA LYS A 512 -2.88 -5.40 -10.70
C LYS A 512 -3.34 -5.59 -12.14
N VAL A 513 -4.31 -4.78 -12.56
CA VAL A 513 -5.02 -4.93 -13.84
C VAL A 513 -4.82 -3.68 -14.69
N TYR A 514 -4.20 -3.85 -15.86
CA TYR A 514 -4.11 -2.79 -16.87
C TYR A 514 -5.40 -2.71 -17.70
N GLY A 515 -6.05 -1.55 -17.65
CA GLY A 515 -7.31 -1.28 -18.36
C GLY A 515 -7.10 -0.60 -19.70
N THR A 516 -7.68 -1.18 -20.75
CA THR A 516 -7.88 -0.53 -22.06
C THR A 516 -9.37 -0.46 -22.39
N GLY A 517 -9.72 0.40 -23.34
CA GLY A 517 -11.10 0.49 -23.85
C GLY A 517 -11.86 1.70 -23.31
N SER A 518 -12.87 2.11 -24.06
CA SER A 518 -13.51 3.43 -23.92
C SER A 518 -14.45 3.58 -22.72
N SER A 519 -15.30 2.58 -22.44
CA SER A 519 -16.32 2.60 -21.38
C SER A 519 -17.18 1.32 -21.44
N PHE A 520 -17.99 1.09 -20.41
CA PHE A 520 -19.14 0.18 -20.43
C PHE A 520 -20.48 0.94 -20.26
N GLY A 521 -21.59 0.25 -20.47
CA GLY A 521 -22.97 0.71 -20.22
C GLY A 521 -23.65 1.45 -21.38
N GLY A 522 -22.96 1.64 -22.51
CA GLY A 522 -23.58 1.98 -23.79
C GLY A 522 -24.18 0.74 -24.47
N LYS A 523 -24.51 0.82 -25.77
CA LYS A 523 -25.00 -0.36 -26.52
C LYS A 523 -23.95 -1.49 -26.61
N ASN A 524 -22.67 -1.14 -26.58
CA ASN A 524 -21.53 -2.07 -26.58
C ASN A 524 -20.53 -1.64 -25.51
N ASP A 525 -20.04 -2.59 -24.74
CA ASP A 525 -19.00 -2.42 -23.74
C ASP A 525 -17.62 -2.62 -24.38
N ASN A 526 -16.69 -1.75 -24.02
CA ASN A 526 -15.30 -1.79 -24.45
C ASN A 526 -14.43 -1.53 -23.23
N VAL A 527 -14.10 -2.61 -22.52
CA VAL A 527 -13.31 -2.61 -21.29
C VAL A 527 -12.43 -3.86 -21.25
N THR A 528 -11.30 -3.78 -20.55
CA THR A 528 -10.60 -4.98 -20.06
C THR A 528 -11.48 -5.66 -19.02
N TYR A 529 -11.73 -6.95 -19.19
CA TYR A 529 -12.56 -7.75 -18.29
C TYR A 529 -11.79 -8.99 -17.84
N LEU A 530 -11.52 -9.06 -16.54
CA LEU A 530 -10.90 -10.18 -15.84
C LEU A 530 -12.01 -10.94 -15.10
N TYR A 531 -12.25 -12.20 -15.42
CA TYR A 531 -13.50 -12.88 -15.06
C TYR A 531 -13.36 -14.37 -14.78
N VAL A 532 -14.38 -14.91 -14.10
CA VAL A 532 -14.63 -16.34 -13.89
C VAL A 532 -16.04 -16.70 -14.37
N PRO A 533 -16.28 -17.93 -14.87
CA PRO A 533 -17.64 -18.43 -15.07
C PRO A 533 -18.35 -18.56 -13.70
N VAL A 534 -19.66 -18.37 -13.63
CA VAL A 534 -20.45 -18.48 -12.40
C VAL A 534 -21.84 -19.04 -12.69
N LYS A 535 -22.52 -19.54 -11.66
CA LYS A 535 -23.78 -20.24 -11.77
C LYS A 535 -24.82 -19.83 -10.73
N ASN A 536 -26.06 -19.64 -11.20
CA ASN A 536 -27.25 -19.33 -10.42
C ASN A 536 -27.09 -18.09 -9.52
N ASN A 537 -27.28 -18.25 -8.20
CA ASN A 537 -27.12 -17.17 -7.23
C ASN A 537 -25.63 -16.97 -6.98
N SER A 538 -25.19 -15.72 -7.00
CA SER A 538 -23.76 -15.43 -6.87
C SER A 538 -23.53 -14.11 -6.15
N THR A 539 -22.39 -14.02 -5.49
CA THR A 539 -21.87 -12.75 -4.94
C THR A 539 -20.44 -12.57 -5.39
N ILE A 540 -20.11 -11.37 -5.86
CA ILE A 540 -18.71 -10.94 -6.05
C ILE A 540 -18.44 -9.73 -5.17
N THR A 541 -17.32 -9.75 -4.47
CA THR A 541 -16.78 -8.60 -3.72
C THR A 541 -15.39 -8.24 -4.20
N MET A 542 -15.00 -6.98 -4.06
CA MET A 542 -13.61 -6.56 -4.16
C MET A 542 -13.36 -5.30 -3.33
N ARG A 543 -12.11 -5.05 -2.96
CA ARG A 543 -11.62 -3.73 -2.55
C ARG A 543 -10.72 -3.17 -3.65
N LEU A 544 -11.07 -2.00 -4.15
CA LEU A 544 -10.20 -1.17 -4.97
C LEU A 544 -9.42 -0.26 -4.03
N PHE A 545 -8.13 -0.54 -3.85
CA PHE A 545 -7.32 0.18 -2.87
C PHE A 545 -6.40 1.23 -3.51
N ASP A 546 -6.02 1.07 -4.78
CA ASP A 546 -5.28 2.09 -5.52
C ASP A 546 -5.60 2.06 -7.02
N ALA A 547 -5.35 3.18 -7.71
CA ALA A 547 -5.41 3.27 -9.15
C ALA A 547 -4.49 4.36 -9.70
N ILE A 548 -3.64 4.00 -10.67
CA ILE A 548 -2.90 4.97 -11.48
C ILE A 548 -3.74 5.24 -12.72
N ASN A 549 -4.39 6.40 -12.76
CA ASN A 549 -5.33 6.80 -13.82
C ASN A 549 -4.95 8.18 -14.38
N SER A 550 -5.53 8.57 -15.51
CA SER A 550 -5.28 9.89 -16.12
C SER A 550 -6.18 10.99 -15.52
N GLY A 551 -7.15 10.62 -14.68
CA GLY A 551 -8.14 11.52 -14.10
C GLY A 551 -9.25 11.91 -15.10
N ASP A 552 -9.36 11.19 -16.22
CA ASP A 552 -10.33 11.45 -17.26
C ASP A 552 -11.72 10.92 -16.86
N LYS A 553 -12.79 11.54 -17.37
CA LYS A 553 -14.16 11.06 -17.11
C LYS A 553 -14.43 9.63 -17.60
N SER A 554 -13.60 9.14 -18.52
CA SER A 554 -13.68 7.78 -19.05
C SER A 554 -13.00 6.71 -18.21
N ASP A 555 -12.24 7.11 -17.19
CA ASP A 555 -11.56 6.16 -16.32
C ASP A 555 -12.61 5.47 -15.44
N ARG A 556 -12.68 4.14 -15.53
CA ARG A 556 -13.73 3.35 -14.87
C ARG A 556 -13.18 2.02 -14.38
N THR A 557 -13.50 1.66 -13.14
CA THR A 557 -13.24 0.31 -12.65
C THR A 557 -14.26 -0.13 -11.61
N GLY A 558 -14.47 -1.42 -11.52
CA GLY A 558 -15.53 -1.99 -10.72
C GLY A 558 -15.65 -3.50 -10.92
N ILE A 559 -16.77 -4.04 -10.45
CA ILE A 559 -17.19 -5.42 -10.67
C ILE A 559 -18.41 -5.46 -11.58
N MET A 560 -18.49 -6.51 -12.40
CA MET A 560 -19.57 -6.74 -13.36
C MET A 560 -19.97 -8.22 -13.35
N MET A 561 -21.27 -8.48 -13.47
CA MET A 561 -21.86 -9.76 -13.82
C MET A 561 -22.52 -9.64 -15.19
N ARG A 562 -22.29 -10.59 -16.09
CA ARG A 562 -22.78 -10.53 -17.48
C ARG A 562 -23.14 -11.92 -18.02
N GLU A 563 -24.22 -11.99 -18.79
CA GLU A 563 -24.80 -13.24 -19.30
C GLU A 563 -23.89 -13.94 -20.33
N SER A 564 -23.21 -13.17 -21.20
CA SER A 564 -22.28 -13.66 -22.24
C SER A 564 -21.08 -12.74 -22.36
N LEU A 565 -20.03 -13.17 -23.10
CA LEU A 565 -18.84 -12.35 -23.37
C LEU A 565 -19.01 -11.36 -24.56
N ASP A 566 -20.19 -11.30 -25.18
CA ASP A 566 -20.47 -10.37 -26.28
C ASP A 566 -20.57 -8.92 -25.79
N SER A 567 -19.94 -7.96 -26.46
CA SER A 567 -19.92 -6.54 -26.04
C SER A 567 -21.30 -5.94 -25.69
N ASN A 568 -22.40 -6.48 -26.23
CA ASN A 568 -23.75 -5.98 -26.02
C ASN A 568 -24.57 -6.75 -24.96
N SER A 569 -23.97 -7.67 -24.22
CA SER A 569 -24.66 -8.60 -23.31
C SER A 569 -25.48 -7.92 -22.21
N LYS A 570 -26.48 -8.65 -21.67
CA LYS A 570 -27.14 -8.24 -20.43
C LYS A 570 -26.10 -8.24 -19.31
N MET A 571 -26.12 -7.23 -18.45
CA MET A 571 -25.15 -7.13 -17.37
C MET A 571 -25.69 -6.35 -16.17
N ALA A 572 -25.08 -6.54 -15.01
CA ALA A 572 -25.16 -5.65 -13.86
C ALA A 572 -23.74 -5.29 -13.44
N SER A 573 -23.50 -4.05 -13.07
CA SER A 573 -22.17 -3.58 -12.69
C SER A 573 -22.24 -2.54 -11.60
N ILE A 574 -21.18 -2.48 -10.79
CA ILE A 574 -20.96 -1.42 -9.82
C ILE A 574 -19.48 -1.04 -9.79
N GLY A 575 -19.18 0.26 -9.74
CA GLY A 575 -17.80 0.75 -9.70
C GLY A 575 -17.69 2.27 -9.71
N LEU A 576 -16.44 2.74 -9.71
CA LEU A 576 -16.09 4.16 -9.87
C LEU A 576 -16.08 4.57 -11.34
N ALA A 577 -16.60 5.75 -11.60
CA ALA A 577 -16.53 6.45 -12.89
C ALA A 577 -16.71 7.97 -12.72
N ASP A 578 -16.45 8.70 -13.80
CA ASP A 578 -16.77 10.13 -14.00
C ASP A 578 -16.12 11.12 -13.00
N ASP A 579 -16.13 12.40 -13.40
CA ASP A 579 -15.78 13.58 -12.59
C ASP A 579 -14.52 13.41 -11.70
N GLY A 580 -13.41 12.98 -12.29
CA GLY A 580 -12.16 12.76 -11.54
C GLY A 580 -12.13 11.45 -10.75
N PHE A 581 -12.83 10.42 -11.22
CA PHE A 581 -12.80 9.06 -10.69
C PHE A 581 -13.32 8.95 -9.24
N ARG A 582 -14.46 9.58 -8.97
CA ARG A 582 -15.02 9.70 -7.60
C ARG A 582 -16.49 9.32 -7.44
N THR A 583 -17.22 9.11 -8.53
CA THR A 583 -18.65 8.77 -8.44
C THR A 583 -18.86 7.28 -8.56
N VAL A 584 -19.60 6.70 -7.61
CA VAL A 584 -20.04 5.30 -7.68
C VAL A 584 -21.32 5.21 -8.49
N TRP A 585 -21.38 4.23 -9.38
CA TRP A 585 -22.56 3.94 -10.19
C TRP A 585 -22.93 2.47 -10.12
N PHE A 586 -24.23 2.19 -9.95
CA PHE A 586 -24.81 0.89 -10.29
C PHE A 586 -25.45 0.99 -11.67
N ALA A 587 -25.00 0.19 -12.62
CA ALA A 587 -25.36 0.32 -14.02
C ALA A 587 -25.80 -1.02 -14.63
N PRO A 588 -27.05 -1.45 -14.42
CA PRO A 588 -27.61 -2.65 -15.02
C PRO A 588 -28.16 -2.43 -16.45
N ARG A 589 -28.09 -3.48 -17.27
CA ARG A 589 -28.65 -3.58 -18.62
C ARG A 589 -29.54 -4.81 -18.72
N ALA A 590 -30.86 -4.62 -18.75
CA ALA A 590 -31.82 -5.72 -18.78
C ALA A 590 -31.94 -6.45 -20.13
N SER A 591 -31.63 -5.77 -21.23
CA SER A 591 -31.78 -6.30 -22.59
C SER A 591 -30.48 -6.15 -23.37
N ALA A 592 -30.06 -7.20 -24.07
CA ALA A 592 -28.88 -7.16 -24.92
C ALA A 592 -29.03 -6.04 -25.98
N GLY A 593 -27.96 -5.27 -26.20
CA GLY A 593 -27.93 -4.13 -27.13
C GLY A 593 -28.62 -2.84 -26.68
N ALA A 594 -29.28 -2.83 -25.50
CA ALA A 594 -29.78 -1.61 -24.89
C ALA A 594 -28.67 -0.83 -24.15
N ASN A 595 -28.93 0.43 -23.81
CA ASN A 595 -28.10 1.16 -22.86
C ASN A 595 -28.38 0.67 -21.42
N ALA A 596 -27.39 0.79 -20.53
CA ALA A 596 -27.59 0.55 -19.11
C ALA A 596 -28.42 1.68 -18.46
N SER A 597 -29.17 1.32 -17.42
CA SER A 597 -29.85 2.24 -16.51
C SER A 597 -28.87 2.67 -15.42
N TRP A 598 -28.45 3.93 -15.39
CA TRP A 598 -27.45 4.42 -14.45
C TRP A 598 -28.11 4.91 -13.16
N MET A 599 -27.84 4.21 -12.05
CA MET A 599 -28.24 4.60 -10.70
C MET A 599 -27.03 5.16 -9.95
N LYS A 600 -27.18 6.39 -9.45
CA LYS A 600 -26.11 7.14 -8.79
C LYS A 600 -25.96 6.70 -7.33
N GLY A 601 -24.74 6.36 -6.93
CA GLY A 601 -24.32 6.14 -5.55
C GLY A 601 -23.56 7.34 -4.99
N ASN A 602 -22.58 7.09 -4.12
CA ASN A 602 -21.78 8.15 -3.50
C ASN A 602 -21.05 8.99 -4.57
N THR A 603 -21.13 10.31 -4.44
CA THR A 603 -20.61 11.26 -5.43
C THR A 603 -19.16 11.69 -5.19
N HIS A 604 -18.64 11.41 -3.99
CA HIS A 604 -17.29 11.77 -3.57
C HIS A 604 -16.67 10.59 -2.82
N THR A 605 -16.47 9.51 -3.57
CA THR A 605 -15.81 8.31 -3.07
C THR A 605 -14.32 8.45 -3.29
N TRP A 606 -13.57 8.15 -2.22
CA TRP A 606 -12.13 8.14 -2.23
C TRP A 606 -11.65 6.71 -2.03
N LEU A 607 -10.49 6.36 -2.59
CA LEU A 607 -9.84 5.08 -2.32
C LEU A 607 -9.25 5.10 -0.90
N GLU A 608 -9.30 3.99 -0.17
CA GLU A 608 -9.76 2.67 -0.59
C GLU A 608 -11.31 2.55 -0.56
N VAL A 609 -11.89 1.80 -1.51
CA VAL A 609 -13.35 1.54 -1.55
C VAL A 609 -13.65 0.07 -1.85
N TRP A 610 -14.69 -0.44 -1.21
CA TRP A 610 -15.22 -1.79 -1.41
C TRP A 610 -16.46 -1.79 -2.29
N PHE A 611 -16.55 -2.78 -3.18
CA PHE A 611 -17.71 -3.04 -4.01
C PHE A 611 -18.22 -4.46 -3.81
N LYS A 612 -19.55 -4.63 -3.82
CA LYS A 612 -20.22 -5.92 -3.77
C LYS A 612 -21.39 -5.95 -4.73
N LEU A 613 -21.52 -7.03 -5.50
CA LEU A 613 -22.61 -7.25 -6.43
C LEU A 613 -23.22 -8.63 -6.15
N VAL A 614 -24.52 -8.66 -5.87
CA VAL A 614 -25.27 -9.86 -5.46
C VAL A 614 -26.35 -10.17 -6.48
N ARG A 615 -26.47 -11.44 -6.85
CA ARG A 615 -27.56 -12.00 -7.66
C ARG A 615 -28.38 -13.00 -6.85
N GLU A 616 -29.69 -12.77 -6.76
CA GLU A 616 -30.69 -13.66 -6.17
C GLU A 616 -31.80 -13.93 -7.19
N GLY A 617 -31.72 -15.06 -7.89
CA GLY A 617 -32.57 -15.38 -9.03
C GLY A 617 -32.36 -14.38 -10.17
N ASN A 618 -33.36 -13.53 -10.41
CA ASN A 618 -33.29 -12.44 -11.39
C ASN A 618 -32.96 -11.08 -10.76
N LEU A 619 -32.91 -10.97 -9.44
CA LEU A 619 -32.65 -9.70 -8.76
C LEU A 619 -31.14 -9.47 -8.62
N PHE A 620 -30.65 -8.33 -9.13
CA PHE A 620 -29.28 -7.89 -8.97
C PHE A 620 -29.23 -6.67 -8.05
N LYS A 621 -28.30 -6.66 -7.09
CA LYS A 621 -28.10 -5.56 -6.14
C LYS A 621 -26.63 -5.15 -6.08
N GLY A 622 -26.35 -3.86 -6.25
CA GLY A 622 -25.00 -3.30 -6.11
C GLY A 622 -24.84 -2.57 -4.78
N TYR A 623 -23.71 -2.80 -4.10
CA TYR A 623 -23.36 -2.17 -2.84
C TYR A 623 -21.95 -1.58 -2.85
N GLN A 624 -21.77 -0.50 -2.07
CA GLN A 624 -20.46 0.07 -1.76
C GLN A 624 -20.19 0.05 -0.26
N SER A 625 -18.92 0.08 0.14
CA SER A 625 -18.49 0.15 1.53
C SER A 625 -17.12 0.84 1.67
N GLN A 626 -16.83 1.43 2.82
CA GLN A 626 -15.51 2.01 3.16
C GLN A 626 -14.61 0.99 3.90
N ASP A 627 -15.20 0.03 4.60
CA ASP A 627 -14.53 -0.87 5.56
C ASP A 627 -14.69 -2.37 5.21
N GLY A 628 -15.52 -2.71 4.22
CA GLY A 628 -15.87 -4.07 3.85
C GLY A 628 -16.85 -4.76 4.81
N VAL A 629 -17.26 -4.08 5.90
CA VAL A 629 -18.15 -4.59 6.95
C VAL A 629 -19.54 -3.96 6.81
N LYS A 630 -19.59 -2.63 6.71
CA LYS A 630 -20.81 -1.84 6.60
C LYS A 630 -21.10 -1.53 5.13
N TRP A 631 -22.21 -2.05 4.62
CA TRP A 631 -22.54 -2.01 3.20
C TRP A 631 -23.77 -1.14 2.90
N PHE A 632 -23.65 -0.26 1.92
CA PHE A 632 -24.72 0.62 1.44
C PHE A 632 -25.22 0.15 0.08
N GLU A 633 -26.52 -0.12 -0.06
CA GLU A 633 -27.14 -0.43 -1.35
C GLU A 633 -27.16 0.84 -2.23
N VAL A 634 -26.55 0.75 -3.41
CA VAL A 634 -26.53 1.83 -4.41
C VAL A 634 -27.74 1.70 -5.34
N GLY A 635 -28.13 0.46 -5.66
CA GLY A 635 -29.31 0.21 -6.47
C GLY A 635 -29.54 -1.27 -6.73
N SER A 636 -30.74 -1.55 -7.25
CA SER A 636 -31.18 -2.91 -7.56
C SER A 636 -32.06 -2.94 -8.80
N MET A 637 -32.01 -4.06 -9.54
CA MET A 637 -32.82 -4.26 -10.74
C MET A 637 -33.04 -5.74 -11.04
N GLU A 638 -34.23 -6.08 -11.52
CA GLU A 638 -34.50 -7.40 -12.08
C GLU A 638 -33.96 -7.51 -13.52
N ILE A 639 -33.16 -8.55 -13.77
CA ILE A 639 -32.64 -8.88 -15.08
C ILE A 639 -32.82 -10.38 -15.32
N ASN A 640 -33.53 -10.72 -16.39
CA ASN A 640 -33.70 -12.12 -16.79
C ASN A 640 -32.43 -12.60 -17.51
N MET A 641 -31.50 -13.21 -16.76
CA MET A 641 -30.26 -13.81 -17.29
C MET A 641 -30.24 -15.33 -17.14
N SER A 642 -29.53 -16.01 -18.03
CA SER A 642 -29.14 -17.43 -17.88
C SER A 642 -28.58 -17.75 -16.48
N GLY A 643 -28.78 -18.99 -16.05
CA GLY A 643 -28.16 -19.53 -14.83
C GLY A 643 -26.64 -19.68 -14.97
N ASP A 644 -26.13 -19.93 -16.17
CA ASP A 644 -24.69 -19.92 -16.46
C ASP A 644 -24.30 -18.55 -17.04
N PHE A 645 -23.33 -17.86 -16.42
CA PHE A 645 -22.91 -16.50 -16.76
C PHE A 645 -21.47 -16.23 -16.28
N TYR A 646 -21.02 -14.96 -16.30
CA TYR A 646 -19.67 -14.57 -15.90
C TYR A 646 -19.69 -13.44 -14.87
N ALA A 647 -18.77 -13.48 -13.91
CA ALA A 647 -18.55 -12.41 -12.93
C ALA A 647 -17.07 -12.02 -12.90
N GLY A 648 -16.77 -10.73 -12.70
CA GLY A 648 -15.40 -10.28 -12.79
C GLY A 648 -15.19 -8.80 -12.57
N ILE A 649 -13.95 -8.38 -12.74
CA ILE A 649 -13.46 -7.02 -12.62
C ILE A 649 -13.41 -6.39 -14.02
N PHE A 650 -13.91 -5.16 -14.14
CA PHE A 650 -13.69 -4.36 -15.33
C PHE A 650 -12.74 -3.20 -15.07
N VAL A 651 -11.89 -2.88 -16.05
CA VAL A 651 -11.04 -1.68 -16.04
C VAL A 651 -11.09 -1.05 -17.44
N ALA A 652 -11.38 0.25 -17.49
CA ALA A 652 -11.53 1.00 -18.72
C ALA A 652 -10.81 2.34 -18.60
N SER A 653 -10.11 2.73 -19.66
CA SER A 653 -9.60 4.07 -19.87
C SER A 653 -9.40 4.30 -21.36
N TYR A 654 -9.71 5.51 -21.86
CA TYR A 654 -9.33 5.88 -23.22
C TYR A 654 -7.80 5.94 -23.39
N ASN A 655 -7.08 6.28 -22.30
CA ASN A 655 -5.65 6.52 -22.29
C ASN A 655 -4.90 5.37 -21.61
N SER A 656 -4.70 5.46 -20.30
CA SER A 656 -4.04 4.42 -19.51
C SER A 656 -4.56 4.42 -18.07
N MET A 657 -4.96 3.25 -17.59
CA MET A 657 -5.33 3.05 -16.19
C MET A 657 -4.78 1.72 -15.69
N ARG A 658 -4.20 1.74 -14.49
CA ARG A 658 -3.86 0.53 -13.71
C ARG A 658 -4.69 0.53 -12.45
N ALA A 659 -5.49 -0.51 -12.24
CA ALA A 659 -6.26 -0.71 -11.02
C ALA A 659 -5.55 -1.73 -10.12
N PHE A 660 -5.45 -1.42 -8.83
CA PHE A 660 -4.90 -2.29 -7.80
C PHE A 660 -6.03 -2.71 -6.86
N ILE A 661 -6.28 -4.01 -6.85
CA ILE A 661 -7.50 -4.60 -6.29
C ILE A 661 -7.09 -5.76 -5.40
N ASP A 662 -7.68 -5.87 -4.22
CA ASP A 662 -7.54 -7.05 -3.38
C ASP A 662 -8.90 -7.46 -2.82
N GLN A 663 -8.91 -8.46 -1.93
CA GLN A 663 -10.10 -8.95 -1.26
C GLN A 663 -11.20 -9.39 -2.26
N VAL A 664 -10.76 -9.87 -3.43
CA VAL A 664 -11.66 -10.38 -4.45
C VAL A 664 -12.23 -11.70 -3.94
N THR A 665 -13.56 -11.80 -3.86
CA THR A 665 -14.24 -13.07 -3.58
C THR A 665 -15.37 -13.29 -4.58
N VAL A 666 -15.55 -14.53 -5.00
CA VAL A 666 -16.66 -14.97 -5.85
C VAL A 666 -17.26 -16.23 -5.22
N THR A 667 -18.51 -16.14 -4.78
CA THR A 667 -19.24 -17.28 -4.21
C THR A 667 -20.47 -17.59 -5.06
N ASP A 668 -20.59 -18.83 -5.51
CA ASP A 668 -21.73 -19.37 -6.27
C ASP A 668 -21.72 -20.92 -6.20
N ASP A 669 -22.54 -21.57 -7.01
CA ASP A 669 -22.60 -23.04 -7.07
C ASP A 669 -21.33 -23.70 -7.63
N LEU A 670 -20.54 -23.01 -8.47
CA LEU A 670 -19.25 -23.50 -8.98
C LEU A 670 -18.08 -23.22 -8.02
N HIS A 671 -18.17 -22.15 -7.23
CA HIS A 671 -17.14 -21.73 -6.30
C HIS A 671 -17.67 -21.74 -4.86
N PRO A 672 -17.90 -22.94 -4.28
CA PRO A 672 -18.31 -23.06 -2.89
C PRO A 672 -17.15 -22.73 -1.94
N GLN A 673 -17.49 -22.30 -0.73
CA GLN A 673 -16.50 -22.11 0.34
C GLN A 673 -15.81 -23.44 0.66
N LEU A 674 -14.48 -23.44 0.70
CA LEU A 674 -13.69 -24.65 0.95
C LEU A 674 -13.80 -25.16 2.40
N PRO A 675 -13.67 -26.48 2.62
CA PRO A 675 -13.60 -27.05 3.95
C PRO A 675 -12.31 -26.65 4.68
N ALA A 676 -12.32 -26.82 6.01
CA ALA A 676 -11.14 -26.63 6.83
C ALA A 676 -10.07 -27.69 6.51
N PRO A 677 -8.77 -27.31 6.55
CA PRO A 677 -7.69 -28.28 6.51
C PRO A 677 -7.84 -29.33 7.62
N THR A 678 -7.38 -30.56 7.34
CA THR A 678 -7.39 -31.65 8.34
C THR A 678 -5.97 -31.98 8.78
N GLY A 679 -5.85 -32.64 9.93
CA GLY A 679 -4.55 -33.10 10.43
C GLY A 679 -3.63 -31.98 10.93
N LEU A 680 -4.16 -30.81 11.29
CA LEU A 680 -3.37 -29.73 11.89
C LEU A 680 -2.72 -30.23 13.19
N LYS A 681 -1.40 -30.09 13.29
CA LYS A 681 -0.61 -30.38 14.47
C LYS A 681 0.39 -29.24 14.70
N VAL A 682 0.74 -29.04 15.97
CA VAL A 682 1.75 -28.07 16.39
C VAL A 682 2.65 -28.68 17.45
N GLU A 683 3.96 -28.51 17.28
CA GLU A 683 4.99 -28.99 18.21
C GLU A 683 5.99 -27.87 18.51
N ALA A 684 6.38 -27.70 19.77
CA ALA A 684 7.40 -26.73 20.15
C ALA A 684 8.76 -27.33 19.82
N GLU A 685 9.53 -26.66 18.96
CA GLU A 685 10.88 -27.10 18.61
C GLU A 685 11.87 -26.69 19.72
N ASN A 686 11.69 -25.49 20.28
CA ASN A 686 12.45 -24.95 21.41
C ASN A 686 11.66 -23.85 22.12
N SER A 687 12.26 -23.12 23.07
CA SER A 687 11.56 -22.09 23.85
C SER A 687 11.07 -20.88 23.05
N THR A 688 11.53 -20.74 21.80
CA THR A 688 11.25 -19.59 20.93
C THR A 688 10.59 -19.94 19.59
N CYS A 689 10.28 -21.23 19.37
CA CYS A 689 9.84 -21.72 18.08
C CYS A 689 8.79 -22.83 18.19
N ALA A 690 7.78 -22.80 17.32
CA ALA A 690 6.82 -23.89 17.14
C ALA A 690 6.60 -24.22 15.66
N ARG A 691 6.61 -25.51 15.32
CA ARG A 691 6.37 -26.01 13.97
C ARG A 691 4.94 -26.53 13.84
N LEU A 692 4.25 -26.05 12.81
CA LEU A 692 2.90 -26.44 12.43
C LEU A 692 2.92 -27.26 11.15
N GLU A 693 2.05 -28.25 11.07
CA GLU A 693 1.82 -29.06 9.86
C GLU A 693 0.34 -29.42 9.68
N TRP A 694 -0.13 -29.47 8.44
CA TRP A 694 -1.51 -29.88 8.09
C TRP A 694 -1.56 -30.61 6.73
N LEU A 695 -2.70 -31.20 6.40
CA LEU A 695 -2.91 -31.85 5.09
C LEU A 695 -3.39 -30.83 4.04
N PRO A 696 -2.88 -30.89 2.80
CA PRO A 696 -3.38 -30.08 1.69
C PRO A 696 -4.87 -30.32 1.40
N VAL A 697 -5.58 -29.27 0.97
CA VAL A 697 -6.97 -29.28 0.51
C VAL A 697 -7.00 -28.97 -0.99
N GLU A 698 -7.71 -29.80 -1.75
CA GLU A 698 -7.90 -29.61 -3.20
C GLU A 698 -8.64 -28.29 -3.49
N GLY A 699 -8.19 -27.55 -4.50
CA GLY A 699 -8.74 -26.24 -4.86
C GLY A 699 -8.32 -25.07 -3.96
N ALA A 700 -7.54 -25.31 -2.90
CA ALA A 700 -6.96 -24.24 -2.10
C ALA A 700 -5.77 -23.61 -2.85
N TYR A 701 -5.79 -22.29 -3.01
CA TYR A 701 -4.66 -21.52 -3.52
C TYR A 701 -3.59 -21.39 -2.44
N CYS A 702 -4.02 -21.12 -1.20
CA CYS A 702 -3.16 -20.88 -0.05
C CYS A 702 -3.84 -21.28 1.26
N TYR A 703 -3.09 -21.13 2.35
CA TYR A 703 -3.55 -21.29 3.73
C TYR A 703 -3.18 -20.06 4.54
N LYS A 704 -4.13 -19.54 5.32
CA LYS A 704 -3.86 -18.52 6.33
C LYS A 704 -3.62 -19.20 7.67
N VAL A 705 -2.47 -18.93 8.27
CA VAL A 705 -2.10 -19.42 9.60
C VAL A 705 -2.33 -18.30 10.60
N SER A 706 -3.11 -18.56 11.64
CA SER A 706 -3.44 -17.58 12.67
C SER A 706 -3.04 -18.07 14.05
N ARG A 707 -2.68 -17.15 14.95
CA ARG A 707 -2.25 -17.42 16.31
C ARG A 707 -2.99 -16.57 17.34
N SER A 708 -3.20 -17.11 18.53
CA SER A 708 -3.62 -16.35 19.70
C SER A 708 -2.86 -16.75 20.97
N LEU A 709 -2.88 -15.87 21.97
CA LEU A 709 -2.47 -16.16 23.35
C LEU A 709 -3.63 -16.70 24.21
N SER A 710 -4.82 -16.83 23.63
CA SER A 710 -6.03 -17.31 24.30
C SER A 710 -6.76 -18.32 23.41
N PRO A 711 -7.36 -19.40 23.96
CA PRO A 711 -8.09 -20.37 23.15
C PRO A 711 -9.30 -19.75 22.45
N GLU A 712 -9.90 -18.70 23.00
CA GLU A 712 -11.05 -18.00 22.43
C GLU A 712 -10.66 -16.79 21.53
N GLY A 713 -9.36 -16.56 21.33
CA GLY A 713 -8.87 -15.41 20.56
C GLY A 713 -8.72 -14.11 21.38
N PRO A 714 -8.49 -12.96 20.72
CA PRO A 714 -8.49 -12.79 19.25
C PRO A 714 -7.29 -13.45 18.58
N PHE A 715 -7.49 -13.97 17.36
CA PHE A 715 -6.43 -14.54 16.54
C PHE A 715 -5.87 -13.49 15.58
N GLU A 716 -4.54 -13.42 15.49
CA GLU A 716 -3.82 -12.63 14.49
C GLU A 716 -3.36 -13.54 13.35
N VAL A 717 -3.39 -13.05 12.10
CA VAL A 717 -2.84 -13.80 10.95
C VAL A 717 -1.33 -13.62 10.95
N LEU A 718 -0.60 -14.73 11.07
CA LEU A 718 0.87 -14.74 11.04
C LEU A 718 1.41 -14.72 9.60
N THR A 719 0.80 -15.53 8.73
CA THR A 719 1.23 -15.68 7.35
C THR A 719 0.12 -16.23 6.46
N GLU A 720 0.32 -16.08 5.15
CA GLU A 720 -0.39 -16.81 4.11
C GLU A 720 0.64 -17.64 3.31
N THR A 721 0.45 -18.96 3.22
CA THR A 721 1.38 -19.89 2.53
C THR A 721 0.66 -20.61 1.39
N CYS A 722 1.25 -20.60 0.20
CA CYS A 722 0.64 -21.12 -1.03
C CYS A 722 1.37 -22.34 -1.61
N GLU A 723 2.51 -22.70 -1.03
CA GLU A 723 3.41 -23.72 -1.58
C GLU A 723 3.62 -24.89 -0.61
N ASN A 724 3.36 -24.69 0.69
CA ASN A 724 3.65 -25.67 1.72
C ASN A 724 2.52 -25.75 2.75
N SER A 725 2.21 -26.96 3.20
CA SER A 725 1.31 -27.24 4.34
C SER A 725 2.06 -27.35 5.67
N VAL A 726 3.15 -26.59 5.80
CA VAL A 726 4.02 -26.52 6.97
C VAL A 726 4.38 -25.06 7.21
N TYR A 727 4.40 -24.64 8.47
CA TYR A 727 4.83 -23.31 8.87
C TYR A 727 5.57 -23.35 10.20
N THR A 728 6.63 -22.56 10.33
CA THR A 728 7.39 -22.45 11.59
C THR A 728 7.19 -21.04 12.14
N ASP A 729 6.57 -20.96 13.31
CA ASP A 729 6.37 -19.72 14.05
C ASP A 729 7.57 -19.46 14.96
N MET A 730 8.20 -18.29 14.78
CA MET A 730 9.46 -17.91 15.41
C MET A 730 9.25 -16.76 16.41
N ASN A 731 10.27 -16.47 17.22
CA ASN A 731 10.26 -15.38 18.21
C ASN A 731 9.18 -15.54 19.30
N LEU A 732 8.86 -16.78 19.68
CA LEU A 732 7.96 -17.08 20.77
C LEU A 732 8.60 -16.80 22.12
N SER A 733 7.77 -16.53 23.12
CA SER A 733 8.18 -16.42 24.51
C SER A 733 8.21 -17.80 25.15
N GLU A 734 9.20 -18.05 26.01
CA GLU A 734 9.32 -19.31 26.76
C GLU A 734 8.13 -19.54 27.71
N ASN A 735 7.87 -20.80 28.07
CA ASN A 735 6.80 -21.19 29.00
C ASN A 735 5.39 -20.66 28.68
N THR A 736 5.13 -20.30 27.42
CA THR A 736 3.91 -19.59 27.01
C THR A 736 3.04 -20.51 26.15
N TYR A 737 1.73 -20.47 26.39
CA TYR A 737 0.76 -21.17 25.54
C TYR A 737 0.45 -20.36 24.30
N TYR A 738 0.46 -21.03 23.16
CA TYR A 738 0.05 -20.49 21.87
C TYR A 738 -1.02 -21.39 21.26
N TYR A 739 -2.03 -20.75 20.68
CA TYR A 739 -3.18 -21.38 20.07
C TYR A 739 -3.18 -21.07 18.58
N TYR A 740 -3.39 -22.07 17.74
CA TYR A 740 -3.26 -21.95 16.29
C TYR A 740 -4.48 -22.48 15.54
N GLU A 741 -4.78 -21.79 14.45
CA GLU A 741 -5.80 -22.17 13.48
C GLU A 741 -5.28 -21.97 12.07
N VAL A 742 -5.70 -22.85 11.15
CA VAL A 742 -5.39 -22.75 9.73
C VAL A 742 -6.68 -22.80 8.93
N ARG A 743 -6.80 -21.94 7.92
CA ARG A 743 -7.94 -21.94 6.99
C ARG A 743 -7.45 -21.94 5.55
N THR A 744 -8.22 -22.55 4.66
CA THR A 744 -7.98 -22.53 3.22
C THR A 744 -8.29 -21.15 2.63
N VAL A 745 -7.69 -20.84 1.49
CA VAL A 745 -7.98 -19.63 0.70
C VAL A 745 -8.16 -20.04 -0.76
N ASN A 746 -9.25 -19.62 -1.40
CA ASN A 746 -9.47 -19.78 -2.84
C ASN A 746 -10.23 -18.56 -3.43
N VAL A 747 -10.78 -18.68 -4.64
CA VAL A 747 -11.58 -17.62 -5.27
C VAL A 747 -12.83 -17.25 -4.47
N SER A 748 -13.38 -18.16 -3.67
CA SER A 748 -14.51 -17.91 -2.77
C SER A 748 -14.11 -17.15 -1.49
N GLY A 749 -12.83 -16.83 -1.34
CA GLY A 749 -12.27 -16.17 -0.17
C GLY A 749 -11.71 -17.17 0.84
N ASP A 750 -11.87 -16.83 2.13
CA ASP A 750 -11.38 -17.65 3.23
C ASP A 750 -12.35 -18.82 3.48
N GLY A 751 -11.82 -20.03 3.52
CA GLY A 751 -12.53 -21.25 3.90
C GLY A 751 -12.77 -21.34 5.40
N LYS A 752 -13.35 -22.46 5.84
CA LYS A 752 -13.57 -22.71 7.28
C LYS A 752 -12.26 -22.88 8.03
N GLU A 753 -12.22 -22.42 9.28
CA GLU A 753 -11.09 -22.62 10.19
C GLU A 753 -11.01 -24.08 10.67
N THR A 754 -9.78 -24.58 10.87
CA THR A 754 -9.54 -25.81 11.63
C THR A 754 -10.03 -25.68 13.07
N ALA A 755 -10.21 -26.81 13.75
CA ALA A 755 -10.25 -26.79 15.21
C ALA A 755 -8.93 -26.23 15.77
N THR A 756 -9.03 -25.42 16.83
CA THR A 756 -7.88 -24.82 17.50
C THR A 756 -6.97 -25.89 18.09
N VAL A 757 -5.68 -25.83 17.77
CA VAL A 757 -4.63 -26.64 18.42
C VAL A 757 -3.77 -25.75 19.30
N SER A 758 -3.12 -26.31 20.31
CA SER A 758 -2.27 -25.52 21.21
C SER A 758 -0.93 -26.19 21.48
N VAL A 759 0.06 -25.37 21.75
CA VAL A 759 1.40 -25.80 22.18
C VAL A 759 1.85 -24.90 23.33
N LYS A 760 2.63 -25.45 24.25
CA LYS A 760 3.35 -24.66 25.24
C LYS A 760 4.83 -24.71 24.90
N THR A 761 5.46 -23.55 24.71
CA THR A 761 6.91 -23.48 24.58
C THR A 761 7.58 -23.94 25.89
N PRO A 762 8.69 -24.69 25.84
CA PRO A 762 9.44 -25.04 27.03
C PRO A 762 10.14 -23.82 27.65
N SER A 763 10.76 -24.00 28.82
CA SER A 763 11.73 -23.04 29.36
C SER A 763 13.01 -23.09 28.52
N VAL A 764 13.73 -21.97 28.42
CA VAL A 764 15.06 -21.96 27.78
C VAL A 764 16.00 -22.95 28.47
N SER A 765 16.83 -23.62 27.69
CA SER A 765 17.78 -24.62 28.17
C SER A 765 19.23 -24.14 27.98
N ILE A 766 20.19 -24.84 28.58
CA ILE A 766 21.61 -24.59 28.26
C ILE A 766 21.82 -24.93 26.79
N PRO A 767 22.44 -24.06 25.98
CA PRO A 767 22.59 -24.30 24.55
C PRO A 767 23.34 -25.60 24.26
N GLY A 768 22.99 -26.24 23.15
CA GLY A 768 23.69 -27.42 22.64
C GLY A 768 25.15 -27.15 22.28
N THR A 769 25.87 -28.22 21.94
CA THR A 769 27.26 -28.08 21.45
C THR A 769 27.23 -27.44 20.06
N PRO A 770 28.02 -26.38 19.79
CA PRO A 770 28.18 -25.87 18.43
C PRO A 770 28.62 -26.97 17.46
N GLU A 771 27.95 -27.06 16.33
CA GLU A 771 28.31 -28.00 15.27
C GLU A 771 29.14 -27.33 14.19
N ARG A 772 29.83 -28.14 13.39
CA ARG A 772 30.61 -27.68 12.23
C ARG A 772 31.64 -26.60 12.58
N LEU A 773 32.32 -26.75 13.72
CA LEU A 773 33.49 -25.93 14.01
C LEU A 773 34.51 -26.13 12.88
N ARG A 774 34.95 -25.03 12.31
CA ARG A 774 35.94 -24.97 11.23
C ARG A 774 37.00 -23.96 11.58
N VAL A 775 38.24 -24.27 11.23
CA VAL A 775 39.37 -23.37 11.37
C VAL A 775 40.07 -23.30 10.02
N LEU A 776 40.06 -22.12 9.41
CA LEU A 776 40.76 -21.86 8.18
C LEU A 776 42.00 -21.02 8.43
N GLN A 777 43.06 -21.34 7.71
CA GLN A 777 44.26 -20.53 7.76
C GLN A 777 44.11 -19.28 6.87
N GLY A 778 44.50 -18.13 7.41
CA GLY A 778 44.77 -16.90 6.68
C GLY A 778 46.23 -16.48 6.82
N SER A 779 46.62 -15.37 6.20
CA SER A 779 47.95 -14.80 6.38
C SER A 779 48.11 -14.27 7.81
N ALA A 780 48.94 -14.95 8.62
CA ALA A 780 49.11 -14.69 10.06
C ALA A 780 47.84 -14.80 10.92
N LYS A 781 46.79 -15.48 10.42
CA LYS A 781 45.47 -15.53 11.06
C LYS A 781 44.88 -16.94 11.00
N ALA A 782 43.97 -17.22 11.93
CA ALA A 782 43.05 -18.33 11.88
C ALA A 782 41.61 -17.81 11.90
N TYR A 783 40.86 -18.12 10.85
CA TYR A 783 39.44 -17.82 10.77
C TYR A 783 38.66 -19.02 11.32
N VAL A 784 38.07 -18.82 12.49
CA VAL A 784 37.31 -19.83 13.22
C VAL A 784 35.82 -19.56 13.00
N SER A 785 35.05 -20.55 12.56
CA SER A 785 33.61 -20.40 12.31
C SER A 785 32.84 -21.66 12.71
N TRP A 786 31.55 -21.52 13.05
CA TRP A 786 30.69 -22.63 13.45
C TRP A 786 29.22 -22.38 13.06
N LYS A 787 28.39 -23.42 13.16
CA LYS A 787 26.94 -23.31 12.96
C LYS A 787 26.29 -22.68 14.20
N ALA A 788 25.28 -21.85 13.97
CA ALA A 788 24.43 -21.34 15.04
C ALA A 788 23.81 -22.50 15.85
N VAL A 789 23.58 -22.23 17.13
CA VAL A 789 22.98 -23.15 18.09
C VAL A 789 21.73 -22.47 18.59
N ASP A 790 20.60 -23.19 18.57
CA ASP A 790 19.34 -22.68 19.09
C ASP A 790 19.50 -22.19 20.53
N GLU A 791 18.82 -21.10 20.85
CA GLU A 791 18.82 -20.47 22.18
C GLU A 791 20.19 -19.92 22.65
N ALA A 792 21.22 -19.88 21.79
CA ALA A 792 22.51 -19.30 22.12
C ALA A 792 22.51 -17.76 21.96
N GLU A 793 23.00 -17.05 22.99
CA GLU A 793 23.17 -15.59 22.97
C GLU A 793 24.62 -15.18 22.67
N SER A 794 25.58 -16.08 22.92
CA SER A 794 27.00 -15.87 22.64
C SER A 794 27.76 -17.18 22.49
N TYR A 795 29.00 -17.09 22.03
CA TYR A 795 29.91 -18.21 21.84
C TYR A 795 31.27 -17.90 22.45
N THR A 796 31.87 -18.87 23.13
CA THR A 796 33.22 -18.73 23.67
C THR A 796 34.20 -19.56 22.86
N VAL A 797 35.24 -18.90 22.34
CA VAL A 797 36.29 -19.52 21.52
C VAL A 797 37.51 -19.80 22.39
N TYR A 798 38.01 -21.03 22.29
CA TYR A 798 39.15 -21.52 23.04
C TYR A 798 40.27 -21.99 22.10
N ARG A 799 41.52 -21.87 22.54
CA ARG A 799 42.70 -22.34 21.81
C ARG A 799 43.71 -23.05 22.71
N ALA A 800 44.31 -24.12 22.22
CA ALA A 800 45.43 -24.82 22.85
C ALA A 800 46.57 -25.07 21.84
N LYS A 801 47.78 -25.35 22.34
CA LYS A 801 48.93 -25.79 21.52
C LYS A 801 48.98 -27.31 21.29
N GLU A 802 48.18 -28.06 22.05
CA GLU A 802 48.09 -29.53 21.98
C GLU A 802 46.62 -29.96 22.05
N GLU A 803 46.24 -31.01 21.32
CA GLU A 803 44.84 -31.47 21.16
C GLU A 803 44.14 -31.77 22.50
N ASN A 804 44.87 -32.36 23.44
CA ASN A 804 44.39 -32.73 24.76
C ASN A 804 45.01 -31.85 25.86
N GLY A 805 45.57 -30.69 25.51
CA GLY A 805 46.20 -29.75 26.44
C GLY A 805 45.20 -28.85 27.16
N ALA A 806 45.73 -27.88 27.92
CA ALA A 806 44.92 -26.82 28.51
C ALA A 806 44.50 -25.80 27.43
N TYR A 807 43.20 -25.49 27.38
CA TYR A 807 42.61 -24.57 26.43
C TYR A 807 42.46 -23.18 27.06
N ASP A 808 43.11 -22.18 26.46
CA ASP A 808 42.97 -20.79 26.84
C ASP A 808 41.72 -20.20 26.19
N LYS A 809 40.93 -19.46 26.97
CA LYS A 809 39.81 -18.67 26.44
C LYS A 809 40.35 -17.48 25.66
N LEU A 810 40.01 -17.39 24.38
CA LEU A 810 40.38 -16.25 23.54
C LEU A 810 39.36 -15.12 23.63
N ALA A 811 38.08 -15.45 23.43
CA ALA A 811 37.00 -14.45 23.40
C ALA A 811 35.64 -15.08 23.70
N THR A 812 34.70 -14.25 24.17
CA THR A 812 33.25 -14.53 24.12
C THR A 812 32.61 -13.48 23.23
N ILE A 813 31.86 -13.91 22.22
CA ILE A 813 31.35 -13.06 21.14
C ILE A 813 29.91 -13.44 20.76
N GLY A 814 29.15 -12.49 20.22
CA GLY A 814 27.79 -12.75 19.70
C GLY A 814 27.74 -13.19 18.24
N THR A 815 28.89 -13.32 17.57
CA THR A 815 29.00 -13.69 16.15
C THR A 815 29.30 -15.18 15.96
N LEU A 816 29.02 -15.72 14.77
CA LEU A 816 29.27 -17.13 14.40
C LEU A 816 30.69 -17.41 13.88
N ALA A 817 31.56 -16.40 13.97
CA ALA A 817 32.94 -16.48 13.54
C ALA A 817 33.84 -15.57 14.39
N TYR A 818 35.11 -15.97 14.50
CA TYR A 818 36.18 -15.28 15.21
C TYR A 818 37.46 -15.32 14.38
N THR A 819 38.21 -14.22 14.36
CA THR A 819 39.54 -14.17 13.75
C THR A 819 40.58 -14.16 14.85
N ASP A 820 41.36 -15.22 14.94
CA ASP A 820 42.50 -15.32 15.84
C ASP A 820 43.78 -14.87 15.13
N ASN A 821 44.53 -13.94 15.72
CA ASN A 821 45.84 -13.56 15.21
C ASN A 821 46.86 -14.58 15.71
N LEU A 822 47.51 -15.28 14.78
CA LEU A 822 48.42 -16.37 15.13
C LEU A 822 49.76 -15.81 15.59
N PRO A 823 50.22 -16.13 16.81
CA PRO A 823 51.49 -15.62 17.33
C PRO A 823 52.73 -16.29 16.69
N ASP A 824 52.58 -17.47 16.10
CA ASP A 824 53.63 -18.24 15.42
C ASP A 824 53.05 -18.95 14.19
N MET A 825 53.68 -18.76 13.03
CA MET A 825 53.28 -19.33 11.73
C MET A 825 53.89 -20.70 11.42
N ASN A 826 54.63 -21.30 12.37
CA ASN A 826 55.19 -22.65 12.28
C ASN A 826 54.62 -23.61 13.34
N GLY A 827 53.55 -23.22 14.05
CA GLY A 827 52.97 -23.99 15.16
C GLY A 827 51.65 -24.68 14.83
N SER A 828 51.30 -25.70 15.63
CA SER A 828 49.97 -26.32 15.65
C SER A 828 49.08 -25.66 16.71
N TYR A 829 47.84 -25.36 16.34
CA TYR A 829 46.82 -24.80 17.19
C TYR A 829 45.56 -25.66 17.16
N TYR A 830 44.89 -25.80 18.30
CA TYR A 830 43.65 -26.55 18.41
C TYR A 830 42.57 -25.66 18.96
N TYR A 831 41.43 -25.61 18.29
CA TYR A 831 40.31 -24.75 18.67
C TYR A 831 39.12 -25.56 19.17
N LYS A 832 38.41 -25.01 20.15
CA LYS A 832 37.11 -25.48 20.61
C LYS A 832 36.18 -24.29 20.79
N VAL A 833 34.88 -24.52 20.62
CA VAL A 833 33.87 -23.49 20.81
C VAL A 833 32.73 -24.04 21.67
N SER A 834 32.19 -23.21 22.55
CA SER A 834 30.95 -23.47 23.29
C SER A 834 29.93 -22.39 22.97
N ALA A 835 28.64 -22.72 23.08
CA ALA A 835 27.55 -21.75 23.06
C ALA A 835 27.16 -21.37 24.49
N SER A 836 26.61 -20.19 24.71
CA SER A 836 26.17 -19.72 26.03
C SER A 836 24.92 -18.85 25.92
N ASN A 837 24.08 -18.91 26.94
CA ASN A 837 22.94 -18.01 27.12
C ASN A 837 22.74 -17.68 28.60
N LYS A 838 21.64 -17.00 28.94
CA LYS A 838 21.28 -16.65 30.32
C LYS A 838 21.24 -17.81 31.34
N VAL A 839 21.09 -19.06 30.89
CA VAL A 839 21.12 -20.25 31.76
C VAL A 839 22.55 -20.69 32.06
N GLY A 840 23.44 -20.60 31.07
CA GLY A 840 24.85 -20.94 31.24
C GLY A 840 25.58 -21.29 29.93
N GLU A 841 26.82 -21.72 30.08
CA GLU A 841 27.69 -22.19 28.99
C GLU A 841 27.47 -23.68 28.74
N GLY A 842 27.19 -24.02 27.48
CA GLY A 842 27.03 -25.38 26.99
C GLY A 842 28.35 -26.12 26.77
N PRO A 843 28.28 -27.38 26.32
CA PRO A 843 29.48 -28.18 26.10
C PRO A 843 30.38 -27.62 24.99
N LEU A 844 31.68 -27.88 25.11
CA LEU A 844 32.67 -27.57 24.09
C LEU A 844 32.55 -28.52 22.89
N THR A 845 32.79 -28.00 21.69
CA THR A 845 33.00 -28.83 20.49
C THR A 845 34.19 -29.79 20.68
N SER A 846 34.26 -30.82 19.83
CA SER A 846 35.51 -31.51 19.55
C SER A 846 36.60 -30.53 19.07
N ALA A 847 37.87 -30.85 19.33
CA ALA A 847 38.99 -30.03 18.91
C ALA A 847 39.13 -30.05 17.37
N VAL A 848 39.35 -28.87 16.77
CA VAL A 848 39.74 -28.75 15.37
C VAL A 848 41.17 -28.22 15.30
N ALA A 849 42.05 -28.97 14.63
CA ALA A 849 43.44 -28.61 14.49
C ALA A 849 43.67 -27.67 13.30
N LEU A 850 44.57 -26.70 13.49
CA LEU A 850 45.18 -25.88 12.47
C LEU A 850 46.71 -26.06 12.57
N VAL A 851 47.34 -26.56 11.51
CA VAL A 851 48.79 -26.53 11.37
C VAL A 851 49.13 -25.28 10.57
N ALA A 852 49.68 -24.25 11.23
CA ALA A 852 50.02 -23.02 10.55
C ALA A 852 51.25 -23.22 9.66
N SER A 853 51.16 -22.76 8.40
CA SER A 853 52.26 -22.67 7.44
C SER A 853 52.21 -21.39 6.59
N GLU A 854 53.28 -21.02 5.89
CA GLU A 854 53.20 -19.92 4.92
C GLU A 854 52.22 -20.26 3.78
N LEU A 855 51.20 -19.41 3.59
CA LEU A 855 50.25 -19.52 2.48
C LEU A 855 50.69 -18.65 1.29
N LYS A 856 50.53 -19.17 0.09
CA LYS A 856 50.75 -18.42 -1.15
C LYS A 856 49.43 -17.78 -1.61
N GLU A 857 49.35 -16.45 -1.60
CA GLU A 857 48.24 -15.72 -2.22
C GLU A 857 48.23 -15.95 -3.73
N LEU A 858 47.05 -16.24 -4.29
CA LEU A 858 46.86 -16.46 -5.72
C LEU A 858 45.80 -15.51 -6.29
N ARG A 859 46.00 -15.10 -7.54
CA ARG A 859 44.92 -14.53 -8.35
C ARG A 859 43.96 -15.66 -8.69
N LEU A 860 42.74 -15.57 -8.18
CA LEU A 860 41.77 -16.69 -8.18
C LEU A 860 41.25 -17.06 -9.56
N LEU A 861 41.38 -16.15 -10.53
CA LEU A 861 41.07 -16.42 -11.94
C LEU A 861 41.82 -17.65 -12.48
N ASN A 862 43.07 -17.89 -12.02
CA ASN A 862 43.90 -18.99 -12.52
C ASN A 862 43.33 -20.39 -12.22
N THR A 863 42.32 -20.46 -11.36
CA THR A 863 41.69 -21.69 -10.88
C THR A 863 40.18 -21.70 -11.14
N ALA A 864 39.64 -20.75 -11.92
CA ALA A 864 38.20 -20.49 -11.97
C ALA A 864 37.67 -20.29 -13.40
N ARG A 865 36.34 -20.45 -13.55
CA ARG A 865 35.61 -20.06 -14.77
C ARG A 865 35.03 -18.66 -14.61
N ILE A 866 35.18 -17.82 -15.64
CA ILE A 866 34.53 -16.51 -15.70
C ILE A 866 33.00 -16.69 -15.86
N ILE A 867 32.24 -15.95 -15.07
CA ILE A 867 30.78 -15.87 -15.11
C ILE A 867 30.37 -14.40 -15.15
N GLY A 868 29.21 -14.08 -15.71
CA GLY A 868 28.75 -12.69 -15.80
C GLY A 868 27.54 -12.53 -16.70
N THR A 869 27.07 -11.29 -16.81
CA THR A 869 26.01 -10.92 -17.74
C THR A 869 26.47 -11.21 -19.18
N PRO A 870 25.69 -12.00 -19.96
CA PRO A 870 26.03 -12.29 -21.34
C PRO A 870 25.85 -11.06 -22.22
N GLY A 871 26.50 -11.05 -23.38
CA GLY A 871 26.31 -10.00 -24.39
C GLY A 871 27.25 -8.81 -24.23
N SER A 872 27.12 -7.87 -25.17
CA SER A 872 27.86 -6.62 -25.20
C SER A 872 27.06 -5.59 -25.98
N TRP A 873 27.17 -4.32 -25.60
CA TRP A 873 26.50 -3.22 -26.26
C TRP A 873 26.78 -3.23 -27.77
N GLY A 874 25.70 -3.18 -28.56
CA GLY A 874 25.77 -3.21 -30.02
C GLY A 874 26.35 -4.48 -30.63
N GLY A 875 26.50 -5.57 -29.86
CA GLY A 875 27.12 -6.82 -30.33
C GLY A 875 28.61 -6.69 -30.65
N MET A 876 29.32 -5.72 -30.06
CA MET A 876 30.70 -5.37 -30.42
C MET A 876 31.78 -6.32 -29.85
N GLY A 877 31.41 -7.32 -29.04
CA GLY A 877 32.34 -8.32 -28.50
C GLY A 877 33.08 -7.91 -27.22
N ASN A 878 32.68 -6.79 -26.60
CA ASN A 878 33.17 -6.33 -25.29
C ASN A 878 32.41 -7.06 -24.17
N THR A 879 32.59 -8.37 -24.09
CA THR A 879 31.90 -9.28 -23.17
C THR A 879 32.60 -9.36 -21.81
N CYS A 880 31.96 -10.00 -20.82
CA CYS A 880 32.44 -10.02 -19.43
C CYS A 880 33.87 -10.57 -19.24
N ASP A 881 34.36 -11.43 -20.13
CA ASP A 881 35.75 -11.91 -20.13
C ASP A 881 36.79 -10.79 -20.27
N LYS A 882 36.43 -9.69 -20.95
CA LYS A 882 37.30 -8.53 -21.16
C LYS A 882 37.60 -7.72 -19.91
N ALA A 883 36.83 -7.91 -18.84
CA ALA A 883 37.10 -7.31 -17.55
C ALA A 883 37.96 -8.19 -16.63
N MET A 884 38.39 -9.37 -17.10
CA MET A 884 39.10 -10.36 -16.28
C MET A 884 40.36 -10.88 -16.98
N ASP A 885 40.76 -10.32 -18.13
CA ASP A 885 41.87 -10.85 -18.93
C ASP A 885 43.25 -10.29 -18.54
N GLY A 886 43.30 -9.38 -17.56
CA GLY A 886 44.54 -8.72 -17.14
C GLY A 886 44.98 -7.60 -18.08
N ASN A 887 44.18 -7.26 -19.10
CA ASN A 887 44.47 -6.20 -20.04
C ASN A 887 43.53 -5.00 -19.82
N ILE A 888 44.02 -4.00 -19.10
CA ILE A 888 43.33 -2.72 -18.85
C ILE A 888 42.97 -1.91 -20.12
N GLY A 889 43.43 -2.34 -21.31
CA GLY A 889 43.04 -1.77 -22.60
C GLY A 889 41.73 -2.33 -23.17
N THR A 890 41.27 -3.47 -22.65
CA THR A 890 39.96 -4.07 -22.95
C THR A 890 38.98 -3.79 -21.81
N TYR A 891 37.67 -3.95 -22.07
CA TYR A 891 36.63 -3.64 -21.09
C TYR A 891 35.36 -4.42 -21.36
N PHE A 892 34.60 -4.64 -20.29
CA PHE A 892 33.23 -5.10 -20.38
C PHE A 892 32.31 -3.91 -20.65
N ASP A 893 31.38 -4.04 -21.61
CA ASP A 893 30.37 -3.03 -21.92
C ASP A 893 29.07 -3.75 -22.26
N SER A 894 28.26 -4.03 -21.24
CA SER A 894 27.03 -4.81 -21.37
C SER A 894 25.93 -4.03 -22.10
N ASP A 895 25.08 -4.75 -22.83
CA ASP A 895 23.81 -4.24 -23.35
C ASP A 895 22.73 -4.07 -22.27
N VAL A 896 22.96 -4.61 -21.06
CA VAL A 896 22.13 -4.39 -19.88
C VAL A 896 22.53 -3.08 -19.20
N ASP A 897 21.57 -2.15 -19.08
CA ASP A 897 21.80 -0.78 -18.62
C ASP A 897 22.24 -0.66 -17.14
N THR A 898 21.66 -1.49 -16.27
CA THR A 898 21.85 -1.49 -14.81
C THR A 898 21.96 -2.91 -14.27
N ASN A 899 22.75 -3.11 -13.21
CA ASN A 899 23.00 -4.41 -12.57
C ASN A 899 23.67 -5.47 -13.48
N ALA A 900 24.38 -5.04 -14.53
CA ALA A 900 25.28 -5.93 -15.24
C ALA A 900 26.46 -6.30 -14.34
N TRP A 901 27.01 -7.51 -14.48
CA TRP A 901 28.01 -8.02 -13.54
C TRP A 901 29.00 -8.98 -14.19
N VAL A 902 30.16 -9.15 -13.55
CA VAL A 902 31.23 -10.07 -13.94
C VAL A 902 31.87 -10.69 -12.70
N GLY A 903 32.27 -11.95 -12.77
CA GLY A 903 32.73 -12.70 -11.61
C GLY A 903 33.39 -14.04 -11.95
N LEU A 904 33.60 -14.85 -10.91
CA LEU A 904 34.24 -16.16 -10.98
C LEU A 904 33.37 -17.24 -10.32
N ASP A 905 33.38 -18.43 -10.93
CA ASP A 905 32.94 -19.70 -10.35
C ASP A 905 34.18 -20.58 -10.18
N LEU A 906 34.57 -20.85 -8.93
CA LEU A 906 35.74 -21.67 -8.61
C LEU A 906 35.53 -23.17 -8.90
N GLY A 907 34.31 -23.57 -9.26
CA GLY A 907 33.94 -24.97 -9.47
C GLY A 907 33.51 -25.66 -8.18
N SER A 908 33.04 -26.90 -8.31
CA SER A 908 32.40 -27.66 -7.22
C SER A 908 33.33 -28.13 -6.12
N ASN A 909 34.64 -28.13 -6.38
CA ASN A 909 35.65 -28.74 -5.50
C ASN A 909 36.54 -27.70 -4.82
N MET A 910 36.35 -26.41 -5.13
CA MET A 910 37.14 -25.33 -4.56
C MET A 910 36.25 -24.21 -4.00
N ARG A 911 36.74 -23.64 -2.91
CA ARG A 911 36.31 -22.34 -2.38
C ARG A 911 37.54 -21.47 -2.18
N ALA A 912 37.39 -20.17 -1.95
CA ALA A 912 38.51 -19.32 -1.57
C ALA A 912 38.09 -18.25 -0.57
N THR A 913 38.98 -17.95 0.38
CA THR A 913 38.94 -16.68 1.12
C THR A 913 39.51 -15.59 0.22
N VAL A 914 38.94 -14.39 0.27
CA VAL A 914 39.43 -13.23 -0.50
C VAL A 914 40.21 -12.33 0.44
N SER A 915 41.47 -12.07 0.08
CA SER A 915 42.38 -11.18 0.81
C SER A 915 42.54 -9.82 0.14
N ARG A 916 42.31 -9.74 -1.16
CA ARG A 916 42.47 -8.50 -1.91
C ARG A 916 41.61 -8.49 -3.16
N ILE A 917 41.11 -7.31 -3.52
CA ILE A 917 40.41 -7.06 -4.77
C ILE A 917 41.17 -6.03 -5.62
N GLY A 918 40.98 -6.10 -6.93
CA GLY A 918 41.48 -5.13 -7.90
C GLY A 918 40.35 -4.64 -8.79
N TYR A 919 40.36 -3.36 -9.18
CA TYR A 919 39.47 -2.84 -10.22
C TYR A 919 40.09 -1.67 -11.00
N ALA A 920 39.73 -1.55 -12.28
CA ALA A 920 40.11 -0.42 -13.12
C ALA A 920 38.91 0.12 -13.93
N PRO A 921 38.68 1.45 -13.99
CA PRO A 921 37.63 2.05 -14.80
C PRO A 921 38.02 2.05 -16.28
N ARG A 922 37.06 1.86 -17.18
CA ARG A 922 37.30 2.13 -18.61
C ARG A 922 37.72 3.60 -18.79
N SER A 923 38.70 3.83 -19.67
CA SER A 923 39.16 5.18 -20.00
C SER A 923 37.99 6.11 -20.39
N GLY A 924 37.86 7.22 -19.66
CA GLY A 924 36.80 8.22 -19.84
C GLY A 924 35.46 7.93 -19.13
N TYR A 925 35.31 6.80 -18.41
CA TYR A 925 34.03 6.36 -17.83
C TYR A 925 34.10 6.00 -16.34
N ALA A 926 35.07 6.54 -15.60
CA ALA A 926 35.25 6.26 -14.17
C ALA A 926 34.00 6.47 -13.30
N SER A 927 33.17 7.47 -13.63
CA SER A 927 31.90 7.73 -12.92
C SER A 927 30.89 6.58 -12.98
N ARG A 928 31.00 5.65 -13.94
CA ARG A 928 30.11 4.49 -14.07
C ARG A 928 30.40 3.36 -13.08
N LEU A 929 31.52 3.42 -12.36
CA LEU A 929 31.85 2.46 -11.30
C LEU A 929 31.24 2.87 -9.95
N TYR A 930 30.79 4.12 -9.79
CA TYR A 930 30.26 4.62 -8.53
C TYR A 930 29.06 3.78 -8.05
N GLY A 931 29.12 3.32 -6.80
CA GLY A 931 28.13 2.44 -6.20
C GLY A 931 28.20 0.98 -6.67
N GLY A 932 29.09 0.63 -7.60
CA GLY A 932 29.33 -0.76 -7.99
C GLY A 932 29.94 -1.56 -6.84
N CYS A 933 29.51 -2.81 -6.66
CA CYS A 933 29.78 -3.59 -5.45
C CYS A 933 30.44 -4.95 -5.75
N PHE A 934 31.42 -5.30 -4.91
CA PHE A 934 32.03 -6.62 -4.83
C PHE A 934 31.26 -7.51 -3.87
N GLN A 935 30.95 -8.71 -4.35
CA GLN A 935 30.04 -9.65 -3.69
C GLN A 935 30.58 -11.08 -3.74
N LEU A 936 30.25 -11.86 -2.70
CA LEU A 936 30.56 -13.28 -2.57
C LEU A 936 29.28 -14.08 -2.35
N ALA A 937 29.21 -15.32 -2.82
CA ALA A 937 28.03 -16.16 -2.62
C ALA A 937 28.36 -17.67 -2.60
N ASP A 938 27.47 -18.41 -1.95
CA ASP A 938 27.45 -19.87 -1.97
C ASP A 938 26.58 -20.43 -3.09
N ASN A 939 25.69 -19.60 -3.66
CA ASN A 939 24.78 -19.95 -4.74
C ASN A 939 25.14 -19.18 -6.03
N LYS A 940 25.09 -19.86 -7.18
CA LYS A 940 25.43 -19.33 -8.52
C LYS A 940 24.61 -18.09 -8.93
N ASP A 941 23.39 -17.96 -8.41
CA ASP A 941 22.43 -16.92 -8.75
C ASP A 941 22.52 -15.70 -7.83
N PHE A 942 23.40 -15.74 -6.80
CA PHE A 942 23.60 -14.66 -5.83
C PHE A 942 22.28 -14.20 -5.18
N ILE A 943 21.43 -15.15 -4.75
CA ILE A 943 20.13 -14.90 -4.11
C ILE A 943 20.30 -14.17 -2.75
N ASP A 944 21.38 -14.45 -2.01
CA ASP A 944 21.77 -13.76 -0.78
C ASP A 944 23.29 -13.49 -0.75
N PRO A 945 23.77 -12.50 -1.51
CA PRO A 945 25.20 -12.27 -1.67
C PRO A 945 25.78 -11.46 -0.50
N VAL A 946 26.97 -11.84 -0.04
CA VAL A 946 27.75 -11.04 0.91
C VAL A 946 28.45 -9.92 0.16
N THR A 947 27.93 -8.70 0.29
CA THR A 947 28.56 -7.49 -0.23
C THR A 947 29.59 -7.00 0.78
N PHE A 948 30.87 -6.99 0.39
CA PHE A 948 31.95 -6.61 1.30
C PHE A 948 32.64 -5.30 0.90
N TYR A 949 32.37 -4.79 -0.30
CA TYR A 949 32.88 -3.50 -0.72
C TYR A 949 32.01 -2.89 -1.83
N CYS A 950 31.73 -1.59 -1.75
CA CYS A 950 31.19 -0.81 -2.86
C CYS A 950 32.09 0.40 -3.12
N ILE A 951 32.21 0.78 -4.39
CA ILE A 951 33.12 1.84 -4.84
C ILE A 951 32.46 3.20 -4.55
N ASP A 952 33.03 3.95 -3.60
CA ASP A 952 32.54 5.26 -3.10
C ASP A 952 33.49 6.43 -3.41
N VAL A 953 34.50 6.23 -4.26
CA VAL A 953 35.53 7.25 -4.49
C VAL A 953 35.64 7.59 -5.97
N TYR A 954 35.60 8.89 -6.29
CA TYR A 954 35.83 9.40 -7.65
C TYR A 954 37.31 9.36 -8.08
N ASP A 955 38.21 8.95 -7.18
CA ASP A 955 39.67 8.89 -7.40
C ASP A 955 40.13 7.51 -7.92
N THR A 956 39.57 7.07 -9.05
CA THR A 956 40.17 5.95 -9.80
C THR A 956 41.11 6.52 -10.87
N GLU A 957 42.39 6.15 -10.82
CA GLU A 957 43.35 6.54 -11.85
C GLU A 957 43.12 5.72 -13.13
N TYR A 958 43.01 6.41 -14.27
CA TYR A 958 42.92 5.73 -15.56
C TYR A 958 44.19 4.92 -15.81
N TYR A 959 44.01 3.73 -16.40
CA TYR A 959 45.10 2.81 -16.73
C TYR A 959 45.86 2.22 -15.53
N VAL A 960 45.29 2.28 -14.32
CA VAL A 960 45.86 1.67 -13.12
C VAL A 960 44.79 0.80 -12.47
N VAL A 961 45.16 -0.43 -12.10
CA VAL A 961 44.32 -1.29 -11.27
C VAL A 961 44.43 -0.80 -9.83
N SER A 962 43.33 -0.31 -9.27
CA SER A 962 43.24 0.05 -7.86
C SER A 962 43.09 -1.22 -7.04
N HIS A 963 44.00 -1.46 -6.09
CA HIS A 963 43.94 -2.62 -5.20
C HIS A 963 43.45 -2.23 -3.81
N ARG A 964 42.66 -3.12 -3.20
CA ARG A 964 42.19 -2.97 -1.83
C ARG A 964 42.32 -4.28 -1.07
N GLU A 965 43.02 -4.24 0.06
CA GLU A 965 43.06 -5.33 1.02
C GLU A 965 41.68 -5.52 1.66
N VAL A 966 41.25 -6.76 1.82
CA VAL A 966 39.99 -7.17 2.44
C VAL A 966 40.22 -8.39 3.31
N ASP A 967 39.44 -8.56 4.38
CA ASP A 967 39.65 -9.64 5.36
C ASP A 967 38.41 -10.53 5.42
N ILE A 968 38.23 -11.36 4.38
CA ILE A 968 37.07 -12.26 4.29
C ILE A 968 37.37 -13.54 5.08
N ASN A 969 36.70 -13.68 6.22
CA ASN A 969 36.85 -14.78 7.16
C ASN A 969 36.09 -16.07 6.79
N LYS A 970 35.41 -16.10 5.64
CA LYS A 970 34.73 -17.28 5.08
C LYS A 970 35.19 -17.54 3.64
N ALA A 971 35.28 -18.82 3.27
CA ALA A 971 35.59 -19.21 1.90
C ALA A 971 34.32 -19.38 1.05
N TYR A 972 34.29 -18.76 -0.12
CA TYR A 972 33.13 -18.80 -1.04
C TYR A 972 33.49 -19.44 -2.37
N ARG A 973 32.48 -19.97 -3.06
CA ARG A 973 32.62 -20.52 -4.42
C ARG A 973 32.42 -19.46 -5.50
N TYR A 974 31.46 -18.56 -5.30
CA TYR A 974 31.11 -17.54 -6.28
C TYR A 974 31.54 -16.16 -5.78
N MET A 975 32.05 -15.34 -6.70
CA MET A 975 32.44 -13.96 -6.43
C MET A 975 32.18 -13.10 -7.65
N ARG A 976 31.71 -11.85 -7.45
CA ARG A 976 31.42 -10.94 -8.57
C ARG A 976 31.64 -9.48 -8.21
N TYR A 977 31.83 -8.68 -9.25
CA TYR A 977 31.56 -7.25 -9.27
C TYR A 977 30.20 -7.02 -9.94
N LEU A 978 29.31 -6.30 -9.27
CA LEU A 978 27.97 -5.90 -9.73
C LEU A 978 27.94 -4.39 -9.96
N SER A 979 27.60 -3.95 -11.16
CA SER A 979 27.47 -2.52 -11.47
C SER A 979 26.22 -1.91 -10.83
N SER A 980 26.27 -0.61 -10.51
CA SER A 980 25.16 0.14 -9.93
C SER A 980 24.89 1.43 -10.70
N GLY A 981 23.66 1.93 -10.64
CA GLY A 981 23.21 3.14 -11.35
C GLY A 981 22.70 2.88 -12.78
N THR A 982 21.85 3.78 -13.26
CA THR A 982 21.35 3.78 -14.64
C THR A 982 22.48 4.10 -15.61
N LYS A 983 22.51 3.44 -16.78
CA LYS A 983 23.58 3.56 -17.78
C LYS A 983 24.98 3.19 -17.29
N SER A 984 25.06 2.28 -16.32
CA SER A 984 26.33 1.77 -15.81
C SER A 984 26.95 0.74 -16.76
N ASN A 985 26.13 -0.10 -17.41
CA ASN A 985 26.54 -1.09 -18.42
C ASN A 985 27.68 -2.04 -17.98
N CYS A 986 27.94 -2.17 -16.67
CA CYS A 986 29.14 -2.81 -16.12
C CYS A 986 30.43 -2.40 -16.86
N ASN A 987 30.58 -1.09 -17.06
CA ASN A 987 31.60 -0.48 -17.89
C ASN A 987 32.96 -0.43 -17.17
N ILE A 988 33.59 -1.59 -17.00
CA ILE A 988 34.79 -1.80 -16.20
C ILE A 988 35.88 -2.46 -17.06
N SER A 989 37.15 -2.03 -16.91
CA SER A 989 38.27 -2.56 -17.69
C SER A 989 38.97 -3.74 -17.03
N GLU A 990 39.04 -3.75 -15.70
CA GLU A 990 39.62 -4.88 -14.98
C GLU A 990 38.91 -5.10 -13.66
N VAL A 991 38.75 -6.36 -13.27
CA VAL A 991 38.29 -6.85 -11.97
C VAL A 991 39.22 -7.98 -11.57
N GLU A 992 39.74 -7.93 -10.34
CA GLU A 992 40.59 -8.99 -9.80
C GLU A 992 40.08 -9.45 -8.44
N PHE A 993 40.16 -10.76 -8.22
CA PHE A 993 40.02 -11.39 -6.91
C PHE A 993 41.30 -12.13 -6.56
N TRP A 994 41.85 -11.82 -5.40
CA TRP A 994 43.06 -12.44 -4.85
C TRP A 994 42.74 -13.06 -3.50
N GLY A 995 43.32 -14.23 -3.25
CA GLY A 995 42.93 -15.00 -2.09
C GLY A 995 43.67 -16.33 -1.94
N TYR A 996 43.14 -17.14 -1.04
CA TYR A 996 43.70 -18.46 -0.71
C TYR A 996 42.67 -19.53 -1.06
N PRO A 997 42.90 -20.34 -2.12
CA PRO A 997 41.99 -21.41 -2.48
C PRO A 997 42.06 -22.57 -1.48
N ILE A 998 40.92 -23.25 -1.33
CA ILE A 998 40.69 -24.35 -0.40
C ILE A 998 40.03 -25.48 -1.18
N GLU A 999 40.71 -26.62 -1.23
CA GLU A 999 40.16 -27.84 -1.82
C GLU A 999 39.21 -28.52 -0.84
N LEU A 1000 38.02 -28.88 -1.32
CA LEU A 1000 36.98 -29.54 -0.52
C LEU A 1000 37.11 -31.07 -0.58
N LYS A 1001 36.70 -31.73 0.49
CA LYS A 1001 36.70 -33.20 0.58
C LYS A 1001 35.66 -33.79 -0.37
N PRO A 1002 35.97 -34.80 -1.19
CA PRO A 1002 34.97 -35.44 -2.03
C PRO A 1002 33.94 -36.21 -1.19
N GLN A 1003 32.73 -36.38 -1.72
CA GLN A 1003 31.67 -37.20 -1.13
C GLN A 1003 30.82 -37.91 -2.20
N THR A 1004 30.11 -38.95 -1.79
CA THR A 1004 29.20 -39.75 -2.63
C THR A 1004 27.80 -39.84 -2.02
N ILE A 1005 26.80 -40.11 -2.87
CA ILE A 1005 25.41 -40.37 -2.46
C ILE A 1005 25.13 -41.88 -2.58
N THR A 1006 24.54 -42.47 -1.55
CA THR A 1006 23.95 -43.80 -1.57
C THR A 1006 22.43 -43.67 -1.65
N PHE A 1007 21.84 -44.06 -2.78
CA PHE A 1007 20.39 -44.02 -3.02
C PHE A 1007 19.95 -45.35 -3.64
N GLU A 1008 19.16 -46.16 -2.94
CA GLU A 1008 18.77 -47.49 -3.43
C GLU A 1008 17.76 -47.44 -4.58
N SER A 1009 17.59 -48.54 -5.32
CA SER A 1009 16.60 -48.61 -6.40
C SER A 1009 15.17 -48.49 -5.86
N ILE A 1010 14.34 -47.66 -6.50
CA ILE A 1010 12.94 -47.48 -6.12
C ILE A 1010 12.11 -48.65 -6.66
N PRO A 1011 11.35 -49.38 -5.81
CA PRO A 1011 10.45 -50.42 -6.29
C PRO A 1011 9.32 -49.84 -7.15
N ASN A 1012 8.78 -50.65 -8.07
CA ASN A 1012 7.60 -50.27 -8.84
C ASN A 1012 6.41 -49.95 -7.92
N LYS A 1013 5.63 -48.93 -8.29
CA LYS A 1013 4.45 -48.45 -7.56
C LYS A 1013 3.17 -48.60 -8.38
N SER A 1014 2.01 -48.38 -7.77
CA SER A 1014 0.74 -48.16 -8.47
C SER A 1014 0.00 -46.96 -7.88
N LEU A 1015 -0.98 -46.40 -8.62
CA LEU A 1015 -1.75 -45.25 -8.13
C LEU A 1015 -2.52 -45.52 -6.82
N THR A 1016 -2.72 -46.79 -6.46
CA THR A 1016 -3.27 -47.18 -5.15
C THR A 1016 -2.36 -46.88 -3.97
N ASP A 1017 -1.05 -46.71 -4.20
CA ASP A 1017 -0.10 -46.35 -3.14
C ASP A 1017 -0.25 -44.88 -2.71
N SER A 1018 -0.84 -44.02 -3.56
CA SER A 1018 -1.00 -42.56 -3.42
C SER A 1018 0.28 -41.75 -3.24
N SER A 1019 1.16 -42.13 -2.31
CA SER A 1019 2.48 -41.53 -2.06
C SER A 1019 3.44 -42.52 -1.38
N PHE A 1020 4.74 -42.20 -1.38
CA PHE A 1020 5.75 -42.95 -0.60
C PHE A 1020 6.97 -42.08 -0.27
N GLU A 1021 7.78 -42.53 0.70
CA GLU A 1021 8.99 -41.83 1.16
C GLU A 1021 10.26 -42.34 0.45
N LEU A 1022 11.18 -41.42 0.18
CA LEU A 1022 12.53 -41.67 -0.32
C LEU A 1022 13.54 -41.67 0.83
N SER A 1023 14.61 -42.45 0.67
CA SER A 1023 15.74 -42.48 1.59
C SER A 1023 17.04 -42.55 0.81
N ALA A 1024 17.92 -41.58 1.05
CA ALA A 1024 19.28 -41.54 0.52
C ALA A 1024 20.21 -40.95 1.59
N THR A 1025 21.48 -41.33 1.55
CA THR A 1025 22.50 -40.84 2.49
C THR A 1025 23.71 -40.33 1.72
N ALA A 1026 24.28 -39.21 2.14
CA ALA A 1026 25.57 -38.74 1.66
C ALA A 1026 26.69 -39.25 2.59
N SER A 1027 27.86 -39.60 2.04
CA SER A 1027 29.01 -40.04 2.85
C SER A 1027 29.52 -38.99 3.85
N SER A 1028 29.18 -37.72 3.63
CA SER A 1028 29.44 -36.58 4.53
C SER A 1028 28.44 -36.47 5.69
N GLY A 1029 27.31 -37.19 5.62
CA GLY A 1029 26.16 -37.00 6.49
C GLY A 1029 25.27 -35.81 6.12
N LEU A 1030 25.57 -35.08 5.04
CA LEU A 1030 24.75 -33.96 4.57
C LEU A 1030 23.38 -34.42 4.03
N PRO A 1031 22.30 -33.63 4.21
CA PRO A 1031 20.95 -34.00 3.82
C PRO A 1031 20.78 -34.00 2.30
N VAL A 1032 20.35 -35.13 1.74
CA VAL A 1032 20.14 -35.30 0.28
C VAL A 1032 18.80 -34.73 -0.13
N SER A 1033 18.78 -33.95 -1.22
CA SER A 1033 17.55 -33.42 -1.83
C SER A 1033 17.09 -34.29 -2.99
N PHE A 1034 15.77 -34.36 -3.20
CA PHE A 1034 15.17 -35.14 -4.27
C PHE A 1034 14.40 -34.26 -5.27
N SER A 1035 14.39 -34.68 -6.54
CA SER A 1035 13.54 -34.07 -7.57
C SER A 1035 13.07 -35.10 -8.59
N SER A 1036 12.02 -34.79 -9.36
CA SER A 1036 11.50 -35.65 -10.42
C SER A 1036 11.77 -35.03 -11.79
N SER A 1037 12.09 -35.88 -12.77
CA SER A 1037 12.17 -35.49 -14.19
C SER A 1037 10.82 -35.15 -14.79
N ASP A 1038 9.72 -35.61 -14.19
CA ASP A 1038 8.35 -35.43 -14.67
C ASP A 1038 7.38 -35.31 -13.48
N PRO A 1039 7.10 -34.07 -13.01
CA PRO A 1039 6.19 -33.81 -11.90
C PRO A 1039 4.72 -34.16 -12.18
N ASP A 1040 4.33 -34.38 -13.44
CA ASP A 1040 2.97 -34.79 -13.82
C ASP A 1040 2.76 -36.30 -13.69
N ILE A 1041 3.85 -37.07 -13.70
CA ILE A 1041 3.86 -38.49 -13.34
C ILE A 1041 4.04 -38.66 -11.83
N ALA A 1042 5.07 -38.01 -11.26
CA ALA A 1042 5.40 -38.10 -9.84
C ALA A 1042 5.93 -36.77 -9.30
N LYS A 1043 5.19 -36.13 -8.39
CA LYS A 1043 5.60 -34.88 -7.74
C LYS A 1043 6.41 -35.20 -6.49
N VAL A 1044 7.58 -34.57 -6.32
CA VAL A 1044 8.44 -34.74 -5.14
C VAL A 1044 8.34 -33.50 -4.26
N GLU A 1045 8.05 -33.69 -2.97
CA GLU A 1045 8.06 -32.63 -1.95
C GLU A 1045 8.86 -33.13 -0.75
N GLY A 1046 10.01 -32.48 -0.48
CA GLY A 1046 10.97 -32.98 0.51
C GLY A 1046 11.49 -34.37 0.12
N ASN A 1047 11.22 -35.36 0.96
CA ASN A 1047 11.52 -36.77 0.69
C ASN A 1047 10.29 -37.59 0.27
N ARG A 1048 9.09 -36.98 0.15
CA ARG A 1048 7.87 -37.68 -0.23
C ARG A 1048 7.57 -37.53 -1.72
N VAL A 1049 7.14 -38.62 -2.34
CA VAL A 1049 6.70 -38.68 -3.73
C VAL A 1049 5.20 -38.88 -3.79
N TYR A 1050 4.47 -37.99 -4.44
CA TYR A 1050 3.04 -38.12 -4.75
C TYR A 1050 2.86 -38.67 -6.16
N LEU A 1051 2.12 -39.77 -6.28
CA LEU A 1051 1.89 -40.44 -7.55
C LEU A 1051 0.67 -39.83 -8.24
N LYS A 1052 0.88 -39.15 -9.37
CA LYS A 1052 -0.19 -38.44 -10.09
C LYS A 1052 -0.73 -39.24 -11.27
N ASN A 1053 0.15 -39.81 -12.08
CA ASN A 1053 -0.21 -40.57 -13.27
C ASN A 1053 0.59 -41.87 -13.40
N THR A 1054 0.09 -42.81 -14.19
CA THR A 1054 0.84 -44.01 -14.57
C THR A 1054 1.93 -43.62 -15.58
N GLY A 1055 3.11 -44.22 -15.48
CA GLY A 1055 4.22 -43.82 -16.35
C GLY A 1055 5.60 -44.13 -15.78
N ARG A 1056 6.63 -43.69 -16.51
CA ARG A 1056 8.05 -43.79 -16.12
C ARG A 1056 8.60 -42.38 -15.95
N CYS A 1057 9.19 -42.10 -14.80
CA CYS A 1057 9.98 -40.90 -14.56
C CYS A 1057 11.30 -41.24 -13.86
N GLU A 1058 12.21 -40.28 -13.80
CA GLU A 1058 13.47 -40.39 -13.07
C GLU A 1058 13.42 -39.53 -11.82
N ILE A 1059 13.87 -40.09 -10.71
CA ILE A 1059 14.03 -39.41 -9.43
C ILE A 1059 15.52 -39.15 -9.24
N TYR A 1060 15.87 -37.89 -9.09
CA TYR A 1060 17.24 -37.42 -8.86
C TYR A 1060 17.47 -37.27 -7.37
N ALA A 1061 18.64 -37.71 -6.89
CA ALA A 1061 19.17 -37.44 -5.57
C ALA A 1061 20.43 -36.57 -5.71
N ASP A 1062 20.39 -35.39 -5.10
CA ASP A 1062 21.41 -34.35 -5.21
C ASP A 1062 21.98 -33.98 -3.83
N GLN A 1063 23.26 -33.64 -3.80
CA GLN A 1063 23.96 -33.14 -2.62
C GLN A 1063 25.00 -32.11 -3.06
N GLU A 1064 24.69 -30.83 -2.85
CA GLU A 1064 25.52 -29.69 -3.28
C GLU A 1064 26.83 -29.56 -2.48
N GLY A 1065 26.95 -30.27 -1.36
CA GLY A 1065 28.09 -30.11 -0.45
C GLY A 1065 27.99 -28.86 0.39
N ASP A 1066 29.09 -28.49 1.03
CA ASP A 1066 29.14 -27.38 1.97
C ASP A 1066 30.55 -26.74 2.00
N ASP A 1067 30.91 -26.16 3.14
CA ASP A 1067 32.22 -25.53 3.36
C ASP A 1067 33.36 -26.55 3.56
N GLU A 1068 33.05 -27.83 3.73
CA GLU A 1068 34.01 -28.91 3.94
C GLU A 1068 34.00 -29.92 2.79
N TYR A 1069 32.81 -30.25 2.27
CA TYR A 1069 32.62 -31.28 1.25
C TYR A 1069 32.26 -30.69 -0.11
N ALA A 1070 32.89 -31.20 -1.16
CA ALA A 1070 32.56 -30.88 -2.55
C ALA A 1070 31.15 -31.41 -2.89
N MET A 1071 30.51 -30.85 -3.92
CA MET A 1071 29.25 -31.43 -4.45
C MET A 1071 29.44 -32.91 -4.81
N ALA A 1072 28.48 -33.75 -4.43
CA ALA A 1072 28.46 -35.16 -4.82
C ALA A 1072 27.95 -35.33 -6.25
N GLU A 1073 28.40 -36.37 -6.94
CA GLU A 1073 27.81 -36.75 -8.22
C GLU A 1073 26.34 -37.15 -8.03
N ARG A 1074 25.44 -36.55 -8.83
CA ARG A 1074 23.99 -36.82 -8.81
C ARG A 1074 23.74 -38.32 -9.03
N VAL A 1075 22.88 -38.90 -8.19
CA VAL A 1075 22.42 -40.29 -8.37
C VAL A 1075 21.00 -40.32 -8.91
N VAL A 1076 20.78 -41.06 -10.00
CA VAL A 1076 19.49 -41.16 -10.69
C VAL A 1076 18.84 -42.52 -10.44
N ARG A 1077 17.52 -42.54 -10.14
CA ARG A 1077 16.72 -43.76 -10.01
C ARG A 1077 15.46 -43.69 -10.85
N THR A 1078 15.12 -44.79 -11.52
CA THR A 1078 13.87 -44.89 -12.29
C THR A 1078 12.72 -45.23 -11.35
N LEU A 1079 11.61 -44.48 -11.45
CA LEU A 1079 10.32 -44.81 -10.84
C LEU A 1079 9.35 -45.25 -11.94
N LEU A 1080 8.77 -46.43 -11.77
CA LEU A 1080 7.72 -46.97 -12.64
C LEU A 1080 6.40 -47.08 -11.86
N ILE A 1081 5.34 -46.43 -12.36
CA ILE A 1081 4.00 -46.46 -11.79
C ILE A 1081 3.09 -47.28 -12.72
N ASN A 1082 2.69 -48.46 -12.26
CA ASN A 1082 1.83 -49.39 -12.99
C ASN A 1082 0.35 -49.00 -12.88
N PRO A 1083 -0.46 -49.22 -13.93
CA PRO A 1083 -1.92 -49.13 -13.84
C PRO A 1083 -2.50 -50.27 -13.00
N THR A 1084 -3.61 -49.98 -12.32
CA THR A 1084 -4.42 -50.99 -11.63
C THR A 1084 -5.12 -51.84 -12.70
N SER A 1085 -4.82 -53.15 -12.72
CA SER A 1085 -5.34 -54.21 -13.61
C SER A 1085 -6.44 -53.83 -14.63
N ILE A 1086 -6.17 -54.00 -15.93
CA ILE A 1086 -7.19 -53.93 -16.99
C ILE A 1086 -7.79 -55.34 -17.18
N GLN A 1087 -9.10 -55.49 -16.95
CA GLN A 1087 -9.84 -56.71 -17.31
C GLN A 1087 -10.14 -56.75 -18.82
N GLU A 1088 -10.13 -57.94 -19.42
CA GLU A 1088 -10.60 -58.17 -20.80
C GLU A 1088 -12.08 -57.79 -20.89
N VAL A 1089 -12.40 -56.68 -21.55
CA VAL A 1089 -13.79 -56.28 -21.82
C VAL A 1089 -14.17 -56.71 -23.23
N THR A 1090 -15.14 -57.63 -23.32
CA THR A 1090 -15.88 -57.94 -24.56
C THR A 1090 -17.26 -57.29 -24.45
N SER A 1091 -17.64 -56.44 -25.41
CA SER A 1091 -19.01 -55.90 -25.49
C SER A 1091 -19.60 -56.16 -26.89
N GLY A 1092 -20.73 -56.88 -26.96
CA GLY A 1092 -21.38 -57.30 -28.21
C GLY A 1092 -20.81 -58.61 -28.78
N THR A 1093 -21.24 -59.03 -29.98
CA THR A 1093 -20.79 -60.32 -30.58
C THR A 1093 -20.15 -60.16 -31.98
N PRO A 1094 -18.84 -59.95 -32.04
CA PRO A 1094 -17.98 -60.51 -33.10
C PRO A 1094 -16.68 -61.10 -32.55
N THR A 1095 -16.40 -62.37 -32.85
CA THR A 1095 -15.17 -63.09 -32.41
C THR A 1095 -14.07 -63.01 -33.45
N TRP A 1096 -13.20 -62.00 -33.34
CA TRP A 1096 -12.02 -61.88 -34.20
C TRP A 1096 -10.88 -62.77 -33.70
N SER A 1097 -10.19 -63.44 -34.62
CA SER A 1097 -8.95 -64.17 -34.32
C SER A 1097 -7.74 -63.32 -34.72
N VAL A 1098 -6.75 -63.22 -33.85
CA VAL A 1098 -5.51 -62.46 -34.08
C VAL A 1098 -4.35 -63.45 -34.12
N SER A 1099 -3.60 -63.48 -35.21
CA SER A 1099 -2.47 -64.39 -35.38
C SER A 1099 -1.32 -63.78 -36.19
N PRO A 1100 -0.06 -64.20 -35.98
CA PRO A 1100 0.38 -65.01 -34.85
C PRO A 1100 0.39 -64.21 -33.55
N ASN A 1101 0.19 -64.88 -32.41
CA ASN A 1101 0.29 -64.25 -31.08
C ASN A 1101 1.71 -63.73 -30.81
N LEU A 1102 2.74 -64.37 -31.37
CA LEU A 1102 4.11 -63.88 -31.40
C LEU A 1102 4.44 -63.44 -32.84
N CYS A 1103 4.57 -62.13 -33.07
CA CYS A 1103 4.73 -61.55 -34.40
C CYS A 1103 5.99 -60.67 -34.52
N THR A 1104 6.60 -60.62 -35.70
CA THR A 1104 7.72 -59.70 -35.98
C THR A 1104 7.25 -58.48 -36.75
N ASP A 1105 6.49 -58.64 -37.84
CA ASP A 1105 6.21 -57.51 -38.73
C ASP A 1105 4.72 -57.15 -38.83
N TYR A 1106 3.84 -58.13 -38.67
CA TYR A 1106 2.39 -57.94 -38.83
C TYR A 1106 1.57 -58.91 -37.98
N LEU A 1107 0.33 -58.51 -37.72
CA LEU A 1107 -0.76 -59.33 -37.24
C LEU A 1107 -1.78 -59.55 -38.35
N ILE A 1108 -2.39 -60.72 -38.39
CA ILE A 1108 -3.56 -61.05 -39.21
C ILE A 1108 -4.76 -61.11 -38.29
N VAL A 1109 -5.74 -60.26 -38.55
CA VAL A 1109 -7.02 -60.23 -37.83
C VAL A 1109 -8.10 -60.78 -38.73
N SER A 1110 -8.59 -61.98 -38.43
CA SER A 1110 -9.59 -62.68 -39.23
C SER A 1110 -10.97 -62.71 -38.57
N GLY A 1111 -12.03 -62.69 -39.40
CA GLY A 1111 -13.42 -62.77 -38.95
C GLY A 1111 -14.33 -61.71 -39.55
N ASN A 1112 -15.13 -61.06 -38.68
CA ASN A 1112 -16.13 -60.06 -39.10
C ASN A 1112 -15.48 -58.76 -39.58
N GLU A 1113 -16.27 -57.89 -40.21
CA GLU A 1113 -15.81 -56.58 -40.69
C GLU A 1113 -15.33 -55.69 -39.53
N ILE A 1114 -14.21 -55.00 -39.72
CA ILE A 1114 -13.57 -54.11 -38.75
C ILE A 1114 -13.66 -52.68 -39.29
N THR A 1115 -14.15 -51.75 -38.47
CA THR A 1115 -14.20 -50.31 -38.79
C THR A 1115 -13.08 -49.50 -38.12
N GLY A 1116 -12.42 -50.08 -37.11
CA GLY A 1116 -11.27 -49.45 -36.48
C GLY A 1116 -10.47 -50.39 -35.58
N TYR A 1117 -9.20 -50.06 -35.35
CA TYR A 1117 -8.36 -50.70 -34.35
C TYR A 1117 -7.44 -49.71 -33.66
N ALA A 1118 -7.01 -50.05 -32.45
CA ALA A 1118 -6.06 -49.24 -31.70
C ALA A 1118 -5.06 -50.13 -30.96
N PHE A 1119 -3.79 -49.74 -30.99
CA PHE A 1119 -2.73 -50.37 -30.22
C PHE A 1119 -2.62 -49.70 -28.87
N TYR A 1120 -2.52 -50.50 -27.84
CA TYR A 1120 -2.21 -50.06 -26.50
C TYR A 1120 -1.00 -50.82 -25.98
N ALA A 1121 -0.16 -50.15 -25.21
CA ALA A 1121 0.80 -50.86 -24.37
C ALA A 1121 0.02 -51.67 -23.31
N VAL A 1122 0.62 -52.73 -22.76
CA VAL A 1122 0.00 -53.54 -21.69
C VAL A 1122 -0.39 -52.73 -20.46
N ASN A 1123 0.10 -51.49 -20.33
CA ASN A 1123 -0.26 -50.53 -19.29
C ASN A 1123 -1.47 -49.63 -19.64
N GLY A 1124 -2.21 -49.90 -20.72
CA GLY A 1124 -3.41 -49.15 -21.10
C GLY A 1124 -3.16 -47.83 -21.84
N TYR A 1125 -1.90 -47.46 -22.10
CA TYR A 1125 -1.58 -46.29 -22.90
C TYR A 1125 -1.89 -46.52 -24.38
N LYS A 1126 -2.71 -45.66 -25.00
CA LYS A 1126 -3.05 -45.74 -26.42
C LYS A 1126 -1.85 -45.30 -27.27
N ILE A 1127 -1.20 -46.24 -27.94
CA ILE A 1127 -0.04 -46.01 -28.81
C ILE A 1127 -0.50 -45.39 -30.13
N SER A 1128 -1.54 -45.95 -30.74
CA SER A 1128 -2.11 -45.44 -31.98
C SER A 1128 -3.53 -45.94 -32.19
N GLU A 1129 -4.29 -45.24 -33.04
CA GLU A 1129 -5.66 -45.56 -33.41
C GLU A 1129 -5.84 -45.34 -34.90
N HIS A 1130 -6.55 -46.27 -35.55
CA HIS A 1130 -6.67 -46.36 -37.00
C HIS A 1130 -8.12 -46.65 -37.37
N LYS A 1131 -8.68 -45.87 -38.29
CA LYS A 1131 -9.96 -46.17 -38.94
C LYS A 1131 -9.71 -47.00 -40.20
N VAL A 1132 -10.47 -48.08 -40.37
CA VAL A 1132 -10.34 -49.00 -41.50
C VAL A 1132 -11.72 -49.46 -41.96
N ALA A 1133 -11.82 -50.10 -43.12
CA ALA A 1133 -13.04 -50.80 -43.54
C ALA A 1133 -12.63 -52.04 -44.33
N GLY A 1134 -12.84 -53.22 -43.76
CA GLY A 1134 -12.47 -54.47 -44.42
C GLY A 1134 -12.60 -55.70 -43.53
N LYS A 1135 -12.47 -56.87 -44.15
CA LYS A 1135 -12.37 -58.19 -43.50
C LYS A 1135 -10.95 -58.74 -43.67
N ASP A 1136 -10.53 -59.61 -42.74
CA ASP A 1136 -9.25 -60.32 -42.79
C ASP A 1136 -8.04 -59.37 -42.97
N LEU A 1137 -7.90 -58.42 -42.03
CA LEU A 1137 -6.91 -57.35 -42.10
C LEU A 1137 -5.50 -57.82 -41.74
N LYS A 1138 -4.52 -57.38 -42.53
CA LYS A 1138 -3.10 -57.48 -42.18
C LYS A 1138 -2.63 -56.15 -41.59
N ILE A 1139 -2.41 -56.12 -40.28
CA ILE A 1139 -2.03 -54.92 -39.53
C ILE A 1139 -0.52 -54.92 -39.29
N SER A 1140 0.18 -53.87 -39.72
CA SER A 1140 1.62 -53.72 -39.45
C SER A 1140 1.88 -53.38 -37.99
N VAL A 1141 2.87 -54.05 -37.40
CA VAL A 1141 3.36 -53.78 -36.03
C VAL A 1141 4.85 -53.36 -36.04
N SER A 1142 5.41 -53.05 -37.21
CA SER A 1142 6.83 -52.68 -37.33
C SER A 1142 7.22 -51.41 -36.59
N HIS A 1143 6.26 -50.53 -36.32
CA HIS A 1143 6.43 -49.31 -35.54
C HIS A 1143 6.47 -49.56 -34.01
N LEU A 1144 6.14 -50.77 -33.57
CA LEU A 1144 6.17 -51.16 -32.16
C LEU A 1144 7.52 -51.78 -31.82
N THR A 1145 8.06 -51.44 -30.66
CA THR A 1145 9.27 -52.08 -30.12
C THR A 1145 8.96 -53.49 -29.62
N SER A 1146 9.97 -54.36 -29.48
CA SER A 1146 9.79 -55.70 -28.92
C SER A 1146 9.15 -55.63 -27.53
N GLY A 1147 8.04 -56.34 -27.34
CA GLY A 1147 7.23 -56.19 -26.14
C GLY A 1147 5.83 -56.81 -26.27
N MET A 1148 5.05 -56.70 -25.20
CA MET A 1148 3.69 -57.22 -25.11
C MET A 1148 2.70 -56.06 -25.25
N TYR A 1149 1.67 -56.25 -26.06
CA TYR A 1149 0.72 -55.20 -26.43
C TYR A 1149 -0.71 -55.69 -26.40
N LEU A 1150 -1.64 -54.74 -26.34
CA LEU A 1150 -3.08 -54.95 -26.49
C LEU A 1150 -3.54 -54.33 -27.81
N LEU A 1151 -4.35 -55.06 -28.56
CA LEU A 1151 -5.00 -54.62 -29.79
C LEU A 1151 -6.50 -54.54 -29.53
N LYS A 1152 -7.04 -53.32 -29.52
CA LYS A 1152 -8.49 -53.07 -29.47
C LYS A 1152 -9.03 -53.08 -30.90
N LEU A 1153 -10.08 -53.85 -31.16
CA LEU A 1153 -10.78 -53.98 -32.44
C LEU A 1153 -12.22 -53.50 -32.28
N THR A 1154 -12.76 -52.80 -33.28
CA THR A 1154 -14.17 -52.35 -33.29
C THR A 1154 -14.77 -52.38 -34.68
N ASN A 1155 -16.10 -52.60 -34.76
CA ASN A 1155 -16.90 -52.44 -35.98
C ASN A 1155 -17.96 -51.31 -35.85
N GLY A 1156 -17.84 -50.47 -34.82
CA GLY A 1156 -18.78 -49.39 -34.52
C GLY A 1156 -19.94 -49.78 -33.58
N THR A 1157 -20.27 -51.07 -33.46
CA THR A 1157 -21.31 -51.57 -32.53
C THR A 1157 -20.79 -52.54 -31.47
N ALA A 1158 -19.64 -53.17 -31.70
CA ALA A 1158 -19.00 -54.09 -30.77
C ALA A 1158 -17.48 -53.87 -30.69
N THR A 1159 -16.87 -54.32 -29.60
CA THR A 1159 -15.44 -54.13 -29.32
C THR A 1159 -14.84 -55.36 -28.65
N GLU A 1160 -13.64 -55.77 -29.10
CA GLU A 1160 -12.80 -56.80 -28.47
C GLU A 1160 -11.38 -56.28 -28.24
N ILE A 1161 -10.75 -56.69 -27.15
CA ILE A 1161 -9.31 -56.45 -26.90
C ILE A 1161 -8.58 -57.79 -26.96
N LYS A 1162 -7.50 -57.88 -27.74
CA LYS A 1162 -6.66 -59.06 -27.87
C LYS A 1162 -5.23 -58.74 -27.49
N LYS A 1163 -4.58 -59.66 -26.81
CA LYS A 1163 -3.18 -59.55 -26.42
C LYS A 1163 -2.28 -60.19 -27.48
N PHE A 1164 -1.13 -59.58 -27.75
CA PHE A 1164 -0.08 -60.17 -28.61
C PHE A 1164 1.31 -59.75 -28.15
N ILE A 1165 2.34 -60.43 -28.66
CA ILE A 1165 3.75 -60.21 -28.37
C ILE A 1165 4.48 -59.85 -29.67
N LYS A 1166 5.08 -58.67 -29.72
CA LYS A 1166 6.03 -58.24 -30.75
C LYS A 1166 7.42 -58.76 -30.37
N ARG A 1167 8.05 -59.53 -31.26
CA ARG A 1167 9.44 -59.95 -31.09
C ARG A 1167 10.42 -58.90 -31.59
#